data_AF-A0A8K0SBK3-F1
#
_entry.id   AF-A0A8K0SBK3-F1
#
_cell.length_a   1.000
_cell.length_b   1.000
_cell.length_c   1.000
_cell.angle_alpha   90.00
_cell.angle_beta   90.00
_cell.angle_gamma   90.00
#
_symmetry.space_group_name_H-M   'P 1'
#
loop_
_entity.id
_entity.type
_entity.pdbx_description
1 polymer ?
#
loop_
_entity_poly.entity_id
_entity_poly.type
_entity_poly.pdbx_seq_one_letter_code
_entity_poly.pdbx_strand_id
1 'polypeptide(L)'
;MADDDAAYMLASWAKQFTRHLLDICRSKRKKLSGDVLCQAGEIATRLQIVCPYIESLPRYWIEPDVNQLCCDLLKDLVTICLWPEKMHILPGFIVAQCNDFLAKTTGSSMKRSISEYFSRPGTKEDIDSFRQGCRKLHESLAPTGAEEAQGPPPSLQSIAQHDHSKHNRALFEVLQKHCQCLPNFHGTPNGDPSWHPTRLCLEGDSDGASFGILVSSLDMSHWQELRLTVPLSDLGATTDSEILDHGRICALVEEKMFARIRFEFKPEYGLYQLPRSEAQELIPAAGQGESLASILRHYWLTPRDRILLSYSVARTYWQFYDSELMRRKWNSETIWFMPTTNSECKDALPLQAFISFPFDAHSDHVQEFIHDLRIPLNHRCPRVFALGILLLEIGLARPFPTRRFKDLNSQANSDHTTAMNLLQTLRKSKWDGFSHMRYFIDAVEYCLDGGNFIQNANDLDYGRRKPQLSENQNDFSMRRKNLYNRVVRPLAWLAVKGFNSNSAGTTYINKMANARATATVGLTPHAQTNTREVNFHSGLTTPSNWMQNLKGMSAHVDRIWSELGITTPVRVAILDTGVNCEMPFYQDEEYGDDRLQQVEYFRDFLTLDSSSKRDDFGHGSLMARLVAESTPFESTPFVTIMVARVARNTRDLAKCQDKIAEAIQWAGREGADIISMSFGFPKTHQGISQAIHEVSSREGGAIFLASAGNSADHAETFPARHPEVISIYATNRYGTFLEFNSQRPNDGANILGTFGDGIPPDIAAEFEREYRGVCRPGSSVATAVTAGMAATMLAYIAALPQLFASSCDSKTLQALRRAHCSRGMQALLRGMATKSSDGRFFINPVHFWGVSYPNEAKFHAISHLLWDVDRYM
;
A
#
# COMPACT_ATOMS: atom_id res chain seq x y z
N MET A 1 -24.67 9.33 24.29
CA MET A 1 -25.26 7.99 24.15
C MET A 1 -26.79 8.06 24.13
N ALA A 2 -27.45 8.82 23.23
CA ALA A 2 -28.91 8.96 23.32
C ALA A 2 -29.73 8.99 22.01
N ASP A 3 -29.11 9.02 20.82
CA ASP A 3 -29.85 8.98 19.54
C ASP A 3 -29.60 7.72 18.69
N ASP A 4 -28.67 6.83 19.08
CA ASP A 4 -28.26 5.67 18.26
C ASP A 4 -29.27 4.51 18.21
N ASP A 5 -30.40 4.57 18.94
CA ASP A 5 -31.37 3.47 19.04
C ASP A 5 -32.80 3.83 18.52
N ALA A 6 -32.97 4.96 17.84
CA ALA A 6 -34.29 5.45 17.39
C ALA A 6 -35.01 4.48 16.45
N ALA A 7 -34.27 3.85 15.53
CA ALA A 7 -34.83 2.88 14.60
C ALA A 7 -35.40 1.62 15.28
N TYR A 8 -34.69 1.04 16.25
CA TYR A 8 -35.19 -0.13 17.00
C TYR A 8 -36.35 0.23 17.91
N MET A 9 -36.33 1.44 18.50
CA MET A 9 -37.45 1.94 19.28
C MET A 9 -38.69 2.18 18.43
N LEU A 10 -38.54 2.76 17.24
CA LEU A 10 -39.61 2.89 16.26
C LEU A 10 -40.17 1.51 15.90
N ALA A 11 -39.33 0.51 15.62
CA ALA A 11 -39.76 -0.84 15.29
C ALA A 11 -40.62 -1.49 16.40
N SER A 12 -40.19 -1.33 17.66
CA SER A 12 -40.91 -1.84 18.84
C SER A 12 -42.30 -1.21 19.00
N TRP A 13 -42.41 0.11 18.88
CA TRP A 13 -43.66 0.85 19.09
C TRP A 13 -44.60 0.80 17.89
N ALA A 14 -44.07 0.83 16.67
CA ALA A 14 -44.83 0.74 15.43
C ALA A 14 -45.63 -0.57 15.33
N LYS A 15 -45.15 -1.67 15.93
CA LYS A 15 -45.89 -2.94 16.01
C LYS A 15 -47.18 -2.82 16.82
N GLN A 16 -47.17 -2.09 17.93
CA GLN A 16 -48.36 -1.85 18.76
C GLN A 16 -49.31 -0.85 18.09
N PHE A 17 -48.75 0.25 17.57
CA PHE A 17 -49.48 1.27 16.83
C PHE A 17 -50.24 0.69 15.63
N THR A 18 -49.55 -0.10 14.80
CA THR A 18 -50.11 -0.71 13.59
C THR A 18 -51.27 -1.65 13.90
N ARG A 19 -51.19 -2.44 14.99
CA ARG A 19 -52.29 -3.30 15.42
C ARG A 19 -53.54 -2.50 15.77
N HIS A 20 -53.40 -1.43 16.55
CA HIS A 20 -54.53 -0.58 16.91
C HIS A 20 -55.09 0.19 15.71
N LEU A 21 -54.25 0.67 14.81
CA LEU A 21 -54.66 1.35 13.58
C LEU A 21 -55.45 0.42 12.65
N LEU A 22 -55.00 -0.82 12.45
CA LEU A 22 -55.70 -1.83 11.65
C LEU A 22 -57.04 -2.24 12.29
N ASP A 23 -57.08 -2.38 13.61
CA ASP A 23 -58.32 -2.63 14.35
C ASP A 23 -59.36 -1.52 14.13
N ILE A 24 -58.91 -0.25 14.16
CA ILE A 24 -59.77 0.91 13.92
C ILE A 24 -60.31 0.86 12.48
N CYS A 25 -59.44 0.60 11.50
CA CYS A 25 -59.81 0.45 10.09
C CYS A 25 -60.83 -0.68 9.86
N ARG A 26 -60.76 -1.77 10.64
CA ARG A 26 -61.69 -2.91 10.56
C ARG A 26 -63.01 -2.68 11.31
N SER A 27 -63.04 -1.75 12.28
CA SER A 27 -64.22 -1.53 13.12
C SER A 27 -65.31 -0.76 12.36
N LYS A 28 -66.48 -1.40 12.15
CA LYS A 28 -67.63 -0.81 11.43
C LYS A 28 -68.29 0.40 12.12
N ARG A 29 -67.78 0.87 13.27
CA ARG A 29 -68.46 1.85 14.16
C ARG A 29 -67.98 3.30 14.04
N LYS A 30 -66.93 3.63 13.28
CA LYS A 30 -66.53 5.02 12.99
C LYS A 30 -66.26 5.19 11.50
N LYS A 31 -67.11 5.97 10.81
CA LYS A 31 -66.95 6.29 9.39
C LYS A 31 -65.78 7.26 9.22
N LEU A 32 -64.55 6.72 9.18
CA LEU A 32 -63.43 7.44 8.57
C LEU A 32 -63.80 7.75 7.11
N SER A 33 -63.40 8.92 6.62
CA SER A 33 -63.55 9.20 5.19
C SER A 33 -62.72 8.20 4.38
N GLY A 34 -63.16 7.88 3.15
CA GLY A 34 -62.49 6.87 2.32
C GLY A 34 -61.00 7.17 2.08
N ASP A 35 -60.65 8.45 1.99
CA ASP A 35 -59.28 8.95 1.83
C ASP A 35 -58.42 8.68 3.07
N VAL A 36 -58.92 8.99 4.27
CA VAL A 36 -58.19 8.77 5.52
C VAL A 36 -58.05 7.28 5.84
N LEU A 37 -59.04 6.47 5.47
CA LEU A 37 -58.97 5.02 5.60
C LEU A 37 -57.89 4.41 4.69
N CYS A 38 -57.71 4.96 3.49
CA CYS A 38 -56.62 4.59 2.58
C CYS A 38 -55.25 4.97 3.15
N GLN A 39 -55.11 6.21 3.65
CA GLN A 39 -53.87 6.68 4.29
C GLN A 39 -53.48 5.83 5.52
N ALA A 40 -54.45 5.53 6.39
CA ALA A 40 -54.24 4.70 7.58
C ALA A 40 -53.81 3.26 7.21
N GLY A 41 -54.42 2.68 6.16
CA GLY A 41 -54.02 1.39 5.63
C GLY A 41 -52.59 1.38 5.10
N GLU A 42 -52.20 2.40 4.33
CA GLU A 42 -50.85 2.52 3.78
C GLU A 42 -49.78 2.65 4.88
N ILE A 43 -50.03 3.49 5.89
CA ILE A 43 -49.17 3.65 7.06
C ILE A 43 -48.96 2.30 7.76
N ALA A 44 -50.06 1.61 8.07
CA ALA A 44 -50.04 0.32 8.76
C ALA A 44 -49.24 -0.74 7.98
N THR A 45 -49.46 -0.85 6.66
CA THR A 45 -48.76 -1.81 5.82
C THR A 45 -47.26 -1.53 5.76
N ARG A 46 -46.85 -0.26 5.57
CA ARG A 46 -45.43 0.10 5.43
C ARG A 46 -44.66 -0.12 6.73
N LEU A 47 -45.21 0.29 7.87
CA LEU A 47 -44.60 0.01 9.17
C LEU A 47 -44.49 -1.50 9.42
N GLN A 48 -45.51 -2.29 9.06
CA GLN A 48 -45.48 -3.74 9.21
C GLN A 48 -44.37 -4.42 8.37
N ILE A 49 -43.99 -3.85 7.22
CA ILE A 49 -42.90 -4.33 6.36
C ILE A 49 -41.54 -3.91 6.89
N VAL A 50 -41.40 -2.64 7.29
CA VAL A 50 -40.13 -2.04 7.66
C VAL A 50 -39.62 -2.52 9.02
N CYS A 51 -40.50 -2.71 10.00
CA CYS A 51 -40.07 -3.01 11.38
C CYS A 51 -39.30 -4.34 11.53
N PRO A 52 -39.75 -5.47 10.95
CA PRO A 52 -38.98 -6.72 11.00
C PRO A 52 -37.61 -6.62 10.31
N TYR A 53 -37.51 -5.77 9.28
CA TYR A 53 -36.25 -5.51 8.57
C TYR A 53 -35.28 -4.75 9.46
N ILE A 54 -35.71 -3.65 10.09
CA ILE A 54 -34.89 -2.90 11.07
C ILE A 54 -34.44 -3.81 12.22
N GLU A 55 -35.33 -4.63 12.77
CA GLU A 55 -35.00 -5.58 13.84
C GLU A 55 -33.95 -6.63 13.43
N SER A 56 -33.77 -6.89 12.12
CA SER A 56 -32.80 -7.86 11.58
C SER A 56 -31.42 -7.27 11.27
N LEU A 57 -31.27 -5.94 11.22
CA LEU A 57 -30.01 -5.27 10.94
C LEU A 57 -29.14 -5.17 12.22
N PRO A 58 -27.80 -5.18 12.13
CA PRO A 58 -26.91 -4.74 13.20
C PRO A 58 -26.98 -3.22 13.42
N ARG A 59 -26.80 -2.74 14.66
CA ARG A 59 -26.98 -1.31 15.02
C ARG A 59 -26.15 -0.33 14.18
N TYR A 60 -24.95 -0.74 13.79
CA TYR A 60 -24.01 0.07 12.99
C TYR A 60 -24.32 0.06 11.48
N TRP A 61 -25.34 -0.67 11.01
CA TRP A 61 -25.80 -0.68 9.61
C TRP A 61 -26.91 0.33 9.30
N ILE A 62 -27.45 1.00 10.32
CA ILE A 62 -28.48 2.01 10.11
C ILE A 62 -27.79 3.33 9.80
N GLU A 63 -27.93 3.80 8.55
CA GLU A 63 -27.35 5.07 8.13
C GLU A 63 -27.87 6.24 8.98
N PRO A 64 -27.05 7.27 9.27
CA PRO A 64 -27.46 8.41 10.09
C PRO A 64 -28.74 9.08 9.60
N ASP A 65 -28.92 9.21 8.28
CA ASP A 65 -30.11 9.83 7.68
C ASP A 65 -31.37 8.97 7.87
N VAL A 66 -31.22 7.65 7.81
CA VAL A 66 -32.30 6.69 8.06
C VAL A 66 -32.68 6.68 9.54
N ASN A 67 -31.68 6.73 10.43
CA ASN A 67 -31.91 6.83 11.87
C ASN A 67 -32.59 8.16 12.24
N GLN A 68 -32.20 9.28 11.61
CA GLN A 68 -32.85 10.58 11.78
C GLN A 68 -34.31 10.57 11.29
N LEU A 69 -34.58 9.92 10.15
CA LEU A 69 -35.95 9.71 9.68
C LEU A 69 -36.78 8.87 10.66
N CYS A 70 -36.16 7.88 11.31
CA CYS A 70 -36.80 7.10 12.36
C CYS A 70 -37.08 7.93 13.62
N CYS A 71 -36.18 8.85 14.00
CA CYS A 71 -36.41 9.80 15.09
C CYS A 71 -37.65 10.66 14.82
N ASP A 72 -37.79 11.18 13.59
CA ASP A 72 -38.91 12.06 13.25
C ASP A 72 -40.23 11.30 13.21
N LEU A 73 -40.24 10.08 12.66
CA LEU A 73 -41.42 9.21 12.70
C LEU A 73 -41.82 8.79 14.12
N LEU A 74 -40.85 8.63 15.01
CA LEU A 74 -41.13 8.33 16.41
C LEU A 74 -41.81 9.51 17.11
N LYS A 75 -41.42 10.75 16.80
CA LYS A 75 -42.09 11.97 17.32
C LYS A 75 -43.53 12.09 16.82
N ASP A 76 -43.75 11.80 15.54
CA ASP A 76 -45.10 11.77 14.97
C ASP A 76 -45.96 10.70 15.64
N LEU A 77 -45.40 9.50 15.88
CA LEU A 77 -46.09 8.40 16.58
C LEU A 77 -46.51 8.81 18.00
N VAL A 78 -45.62 9.47 18.76
CA VAL A 78 -45.95 10.02 20.09
C VAL A 78 -47.09 11.03 20.00
N THR A 79 -47.03 11.95 19.03
CA THR A 79 -48.05 12.99 18.81
C THR A 79 -49.43 12.39 18.55
N ILE A 80 -49.49 11.33 17.72
CA ILE A 80 -50.74 10.63 17.40
C ILE A 80 -51.26 9.85 18.62
N CYS A 81 -50.38 9.18 19.36
CA CYS A 81 -50.76 8.33 20.49
C CYS A 81 -51.25 9.11 21.72
N LEU A 82 -50.85 10.37 21.88
CA LEU A 82 -51.21 11.22 23.03
C LEU A 82 -52.29 12.27 22.73
N TRP A 83 -52.79 12.32 21.49
CA TRP A 83 -53.81 13.29 21.10
C TRP A 83 -55.11 13.19 21.96
N PRO A 84 -55.74 14.32 22.37
CA PRO A 84 -55.47 15.73 22.01
C PRO A 84 -54.57 16.48 23.01
N GLU A 85 -53.91 15.79 23.95
CA GLU A 85 -53.05 16.45 24.93
C GLU A 85 -51.87 17.11 24.20
N LYS A 86 -51.79 18.46 24.26
CA LYS A 86 -50.70 19.20 23.62
C LYS A 86 -49.40 18.91 24.34
N MET A 87 -48.50 18.20 23.69
CA MET A 87 -47.11 18.14 24.10
C MET A 87 -46.45 19.51 23.86
N HIS A 88 -45.85 20.09 24.90
CA HIS A 88 -44.88 21.16 24.73
C HIS A 88 -43.54 20.52 24.32
N ILE A 89 -43.30 20.42 23.01
CA ILE A 89 -42.04 19.92 22.48
C ILE A 89 -40.98 21.02 22.69
N LEU A 90 -40.10 20.86 23.68
CA LEU A 90 -38.96 21.74 23.89
C LEU A 90 -37.86 21.45 22.83
N PRO A 91 -37.07 22.46 22.40
CA PRO A 91 -35.92 22.25 21.53
C PRO A 91 -34.90 21.34 22.22
N GLY A 92 -34.51 20.23 21.57
CA GLY A 92 -33.65 19.19 22.15
C GLY A 92 -34.37 17.92 22.59
N PHE A 93 -35.52 17.61 21.99
CA PHE A 93 -36.33 16.41 22.26
C PHE A 93 -35.55 15.11 21.96
N ILE A 94 -35.20 14.35 23.00
CA ILE A 94 -34.35 13.15 22.94
C ILE A 94 -35.22 11.89 22.80
N VAL A 95 -34.79 10.94 21.97
CA VAL A 95 -35.44 9.62 21.71
C VAL A 95 -35.86 8.90 23.01
N ALA A 96 -35.08 8.99 24.08
CA ALA A 96 -35.40 8.41 25.39
C ALA A 96 -36.73 8.93 25.99
N GLN A 97 -37.05 10.21 25.79
CA GLN A 97 -38.30 10.80 26.28
C GLN A 97 -39.51 10.24 25.54
N CYS A 98 -39.41 10.01 24.21
CA CYS A 98 -40.46 9.36 23.43
C CYS A 98 -40.87 8.01 24.02
N ASN A 99 -39.89 7.22 24.49
CA ASN A 99 -40.15 5.92 25.10
C ASN A 99 -40.97 6.05 26.38
N ASP A 100 -40.58 6.97 27.27
CA ASP A 100 -41.23 7.16 28.56
C ASP A 100 -42.69 7.62 28.39
N PHE A 101 -42.96 8.43 27.38
CA PHE A 101 -44.32 8.89 27.07
C PHE A 101 -45.18 7.78 26.46
N LEU A 102 -44.64 7.01 25.52
CA LEU A 102 -45.36 5.87 24.94
C LEU A 102 -45.60 4.76 25.99
N ALA A 103 -44.63 4.51 26.87
CA ALA A 103 -44.74 3.55 27.97
C ALA A 103 -45.81 3.92 29.00
N LYS A 104 -46.08 5.21 29.22
CA LYS A 104 -47.15 5.70 30.11
C LYS A 104 -48.55 5.57 29.50
N THR A 105 -48.66 5.29 28.20
CA THR A 105 -49.95 5.20 27.51
C THR A 105 -50.51 3.78 27.59
N THR A 106 -51.70 3.60 28.19
CA THR A 106 -52.38 2.29 28.22
C THR A 106 -53.00 1.94 26.86
N GLY A 107 -53.05 0.65 26.50
CA GLY A 107 -53.54 0.22 25.18
C GLY A 107 -54.99 0.63 24.84
N SER A 108 -55.84 0.83 25.85
CA SER A 108 -57.21 1.35 25.65
C SER A 108 -57.24 2.88 25.43
N SER A 109 -56.32 3.62 26.04
CA SER A 109 -56.13 5.06 25.82
C SER A 109 -55.54 5.33 24.43
N MET A 110 -54.46 4.63 24.07
CA MET A 110 -53.80 4.74 22.77
C MET A 110 -54.77 4.50 21.60
N LYS A 111 -55.61 3.45 21.69
CA LYS A 111 -56.62 3.15 20.66
C LYS A 111 -57.68 4.26 20.53
N ARG A 112 -58.03 4.95 21.63
CA ARG A 112 -58.95 6.10 21.59
C ARG A 112 -58.29 7.30 20.91
N SER A 113 -57.06 7.64 21.29
CA SER A 113 -56.29 8.76 20.72
C SER A 113 -56.06 8.61 19.22
N ILE A 114 -55.57 7.44 18.78
CA ILE A 114 -55.40 7.13 17.34
C ILE A 114 -56.74 7.26 16.62
N SER A 115 -57.83 6.73 17.19
CA SER A 115 -59.14 6.81 16.57
C SER A 115 -59.65 8.24 16.42
N GLU A 116 -59.41 9.11 17.40
CA GLU A 116 -59.83 10.51 17.36
C GLU A 116 -58.94 11.34 16.43
N TYR A 117 -57.63 11.10 16.44
CA TYR A 117 -56.67 11.77 15.57
C TYR A 117 -56.99 11.56 14.09
N PHE A 118 -57.25 10.31 13.68
CA PHE A 118 -57.61 9.99 12.30
C PHE A 118 -59.05 10.38 11.94
N SER A 119 -59.91 10.73 12.90
CA SER A 119 -61.30 11.13 12.61
C SER A 119 -61.50 12.64 12.47
N ARG A 120 -60.50 13.47 12.82
CA ARG A 120 -60.63 14.94 12.79
C ARG A 120 -60.21 15.52 11.42
N PRO A 121 -60.93 16.53 10.88
CA PRO A 121 -60.56 17.16 9.61
C PRO A 121 -59.23 17.93 9.66
N GLY A 122 -58.89 18.55 10.81
CA GLY A 122 -57.73 19.43 10.96
C GLY A 122 -56.37 18.74 11.09
N THR A 123 -56.34 17.40 11.18
CA THR A 123 -55.11 16.59 11.29
C THR A 123 -54.71 15.95 9.96
N LYS A 124 -55.43 16.26 8.88
CA LYS A 124 -55.27 15.59 7.58
C LYS A 124 -53.88 15.81 6.95
N GLU A 125 -53.33 17.01 7.10
CA GLU A 125 -51.98 17.34 6.60
C GLU A 125 -50.89 16.60 7.39
N ASP A 126 -51.03 16.53 8.72
CA ASP A 126 -50.10 15.80 9.59
C ASP A 126 -50.12 14.28 9.29
N ILE A 127 -51.31 13.70 9.05
CA ILE A 127 -51.47 12.29 8.64
C ILE A 127 -50.79 12.04 7.30
N ASP A 128 -50.90 12.99 6.36
CA ASP A 128 -50.24 12.88 5.05
C ASP A 128 -48.72 12.98 5.18
N SER A 129 -48.21 13.88 6.02
CA SER A 129 -46.79 14.01 6.35
C SER A 129 -46.24 12.72 6.96
N PHE A 130 -46.91 12.18 7.98
CA PHE A 130 -46.52 10.91 8.61
C PHE A 130 -46.53 9.75 7.60
N ARG A 131 -47.55 9.67 6.73
CA ARG A 131 -47.62 8.70 5.63
C ARG A 131 -46.43 8.84 4.68
N GLN A 132 -46.08 10.07 4.29
CA GLN A 132 -44.93 10.33 3.42
C GLN A 132 -43.62 9.94 4.10
N GLY A 133 -43.47 10.18 5.40
CA GLY A 133 -42.32 9.74 6.17
C GLY A 133 -42.21 8.20 6.24
N CYS A 134 -43.32 7.49 6.51
CA CYS A 134 -43.34 6.02 6.45
C CYS A 134 -43.03 5.48 5.03
N ARG A 135 -43.44 6.21 3.99
CA ARG A 135 -43.12 5.90 2.59
C ARG A 135 -41.63 6.08 2.31
N LYS A 136 -41.05 7.22 2.68
CA LYS A 136 -39.61 7.49 2.55
C LYS A 136 -38.80 6.45 3.32
N LEU A 137 -39.19 6.13 4.55
CA LEU A 137 -38.49 5.12 5.35
C LEU A 137 -38.55 3.74 4.68
N HIS A 138 -39.71 3.37 4.15
CA HIS A 138 -39.85 2.14 3.37
C HIS A 138 -39.02 2.17 2.08
N GLU A 139 -38.93 3.30 1.38
CA GLU A 139 -38.10 3.43 0.17
C GLU A 139 -36.60 3.41 0.48
N SER A 140 -36.19 3.96 1.62
CA SER A 140 -34.81 3.95 2.10
C SER A 140 -34.36 2.59 2.65
N LEU A 141 -35.29 1.77 3.16
CA LEU A 141 -34.99 0.47 3.78
C LEU A 141 -35.40 -0.75 2.95
N ALA A 142 -36.42 -0.64 2.10
CA ALA A 142 -36.77 -1.73 1.21
C ALA A 142 -35.74 -1.80 0.09
N PRO A 143 -35.22 -3.01 -0.21
CA PRO A 143 -34.62 -3.26 -1.51
C PRO A 143 -35.78 -3.19 -2.51
N THR A 144 -36.09 -1.99 -2.98
CA THR A 144 -37.11 -1.84 -4.01
C THR A 144 -36.58 -2.60 -5.22
N GLY A 145 -37.33 -3.59 -5.69
CA GLY A 145 -37.13 -4.20 -7.02
C GLY A 145 -37.23 -3.19 -8.18
N ALA A 146 -37.21 -1.88 -7.91
CA ALA A 146 -36.96 -0.81 -8.85
C ALA A 146 -35.45 -0.62 -9.13
N GLU A 147 -34.54 -0.98 -8.21
CA GLU A 147 -33.10 -1.11 -8.52
C GLU A 147 -32.83 -2.29 -9.49
N GLU A 148 -33.79 -3.21 -9.59
CA GLU A 148 -33.79 -4.24 -10.61
C GLU A 148 -34.26 -3.74 -12.00
N ALA A 149 -34.86 -2.55 -12.12
CA ALA A 149 -35.27 -1.98 -13.40
C ALA A 149 -34.41 -0.77 -13.83
N GLN A 150 -33.68 -0.17 -12.89
CA GLN A 150 -32.67 0.82 -13.23
C GLN A 150 -31.40 0.09 -13.62
N GLY A 151 -31.15 0.00 -14.94
CA GLY A 151 -29.80 -0.26 -15.43
C GLY A 151 -28.80 0.68 -14.75
N PRO A 152 -27.50 0.33 -14.73
CA PRO A 152 -26.46 1.07 -14.03
C PRO A 152 -26.62 2.59 -14.24
N PRO A 153 -26.58 3.45 -13.20
CA PRO A 153 -26.91 4.86 -13.30
C PRO A 153 -26.09 5.56 -14.41
N PRO A 154 -26.65 6.60 -15.07
CA PRO A 154 -25.94 7.35 -16.12
C PRO A 154 -24.58 7.91 -15.66
N SER A 155 -24.38 8.13 -14.36
CA SER A 155 -23.13 8.60 -13.77
C SER A 155 -21.94 7.64 -13.93
N LEU A 156 -22.17 6.34 -14.20
CA LEU A 156 -21.10 5.40 -14.56
C LEU A 156 -20.59 5.55 -16.00
N GLN A 157 -21.17 6.48 -16.79
CA GLN A 157 -20.61 6.88 -18.09
C GLN A 157 -19.23 7.57 -17.97
N SER A 158 -18.82 8.01 -16.77
CA SER A 158 -17.50 8.63 -16.55
C SER A 158 -16.33 7.70 -16.87
N ILE A 159 -16.46 6.38 -16.69
CA ILE A 159 -15.39 5.41 -17.03
C ILE A 159 -15.05 5.46 -18.53
N ALA A 160 -16.04 5.72 -19.39
CA ALA A 160 -15.82 5.88 -20.82
C ALA A 160 -15.11 7.21 -21.19
N GLN A 161 -15.08 8.21 -20.30
CA GLN A 161 -14.34 9.46 -20.51
C GLN A 161 -12.82 9.25 -20.39
N HIS A 162 -12.38 8.14 -19.78
CA HIS A 162 -10.99 7.73 -19.64
C HIS A 162 -10.60 6.63 -20.65
N ASP A 163 -11.26 6.58 -21.81
CA ASP A 163 -10.90 5.67 -22.89
C ASP A 163 -9.59 6.11 -23.58
N HIS A 164 -8.48 5.48 -23.20
CA HIS A 164 -7.15 5.70 -23.78
C HIS A 164 -6.79 4.73 -24.93
N SER A 165 -7.75 3.98 -25.47
CA SER A 165 -7.49 2.94 -26.49
C SER A 165 -6.73 3.42 -27.71
N LYS A 166 -6.98 4.66 -28.15
CA LYS A 166 -6.25 5.33 -29.24
C LYS A 166 -4.73 5.34 -29.06
N HIS A 167 -4.25 5.24 -27.82
CA HIS A 167 -2.84 5.25 -27.48
C HIS A 167 -2.27 3.85 -27.19
N ASN A 168 -3.09 2.79 -27.10
CA ASN A 168 -2.65 1.46 -26.68
C ASN A 168 -1.52 0.91 -27.55
N ARG A 169 -1.61 1.10 -28.87
CA ARG A 169 -0.58 0.63 -29.81
C ARG A 169 0.75 1.34 -29.57
N ALA A 170 0.72 2.67 -29.53
CA ALA A 170 1.92 3.47 -29.27
C ALA A 170 2.51 3.18 -27.88
N LEU A 171 1.66 2.97 -26.88
CA LEU A 171 2.06 2.55 -25.55
C LEU A 171 2.78 1.19 -25.57
N PHE A 172 2.22 0.20 -26.28
CA PHE A 172 2.84 -1.12 -26.41
C PHE A 172 4.21 -1.03 -27.10
N GLU A 173 4.29 -0.28 -28.21
CA GLU A 173 5.54 -0.09 -28.96
C GLU A 173 6.62 0.58 -28.10
N VAL A 174 6.27 1.61 -27.32
CA VAL A 174 7.19 2.29 -26.41
C VAL A 174 7.65 1.35 -25.30
N LEU A 175 6.74 0.62 -24.64
CA LEU A 175 7.14 -0.33 -23.60
C LEU A 175 7.99 -1.48 -24.17
N GLN A 176 7.65 -2.01 -25.34
CA GLN A 176 8.44 -3.04 -26.02
C GLN A 176 9.85 -2.52 -26.33
N LYS A 177 9.97 -1.27 -26.79
CA LYS A 177 11.26 -0.64 -27.04
C LYS A 177 12.08 -0.44 -25.76
N HIS A 178 11.48 0.07 -24.69
CA HIS A 178 12.26 0.40 -23.47
C HIS A 178 12.55 -0.80 -22.57
N CYS A 179 11.70 -1.85 -22.58
CA CYS A 179 11.95 -3.09 -21.83
C CYS A 179 12.88 -4.08 -22.56
N GLN A 180 13.37 -3.75 -23.75
CA GLN A 180 14.35 -4.55 -24.46
C GLN A 180 15.71 -4.49 -23.74
N CYS A 181 16.35 -5.64 -23.58
CA CYS A 181 17.68 -5.73 -22.98
C CYS A 181 18.73 -5.16 -23.94
N LEU A 182 19.70 -4.45 -23.40
CA LEU A 182 20.83 -3.95 -24.17
C LEU A 182 22.02 -4.93 -24.11
N PRO A 183 22.73 -5.15 -25.23
CA PRO A 183 23.90 -6.03 -25.29
C PRO A 183 25.02 -5.69 -24.29
N ASN A 184 25.10 -4.42 -23.88
CA ASN A 184 26.09 -3.92 -22.93
C ASN A 184 25.85 -4.40 -21.49
N PHE A 185 24.60 -4.75 -21.14
CA PHE A 185 24.23 -5.26 -19.82
C PHE A 185 24.06 -6.77 -19.81
N HIS A 186 23.50 -7.33 -20.89
CA HIS A 186 23.27 -8.77 -21.02
C HIS A 186 23.81 -9.25 -22.37
N GLY A 187 24.71 -10.23 -22.36
CA GLY A 187 25.22 -10.82 -23.60
C GLY A 187 24.07 -11.44 -24.40
N THR A 188 23.94 -11.10 -25.68
CA THR A 188 22.90 -11.68 -26.55
C THR A 188 23.23 -13.14 -26.82
N PRO A 189 22.49 -14.13 -26.29
CA PRO A 189 22.92 -15.52 -26.35
C PRO A 189 22.93 -16.09 -27.78
N ASN A 190 22.17 -15.49 -28.72
CA ASN A 190 22.04 -15.96 -30.10
C ASN A 190 21.79 -14.85 -31.15
N GLY A 191 21.94 -13.57 -30.81
CA GLY A 191 21.64 -12.44 -31.71
C GLY A 191 20.16 -12.04 -31.81
N ASP A 192 19.26 -12.80 -31.19
CA ASP A 192 17.85 -12.40 -31.03
C ASP A 192 17.67 -11.44 -29.85
N PRO A 193 16.79 -10.43 -29.98
CA PRO A 193 16.49 -9.51 -28.90
C PRO A 193 15.79 -10.22 -27.72
N SER A 194 16.28 -9.99 -26.49
CA SER A 194 15.62 -10.40 -25.25
C SER A 194 14.91 -9.22 -24.60
N TRP A 195 13.79 -9.48 -23.93
CA TRP A 195 13.04 -8.46 -23.18
C TRP A 195 12.93 -8.87 -21.71
N HIS A 196 13.00 -7.87 -20.83
CA HIS A 196 12.69 -8.06 -19.42
C HIS A 196 11.23 -8.51 -19.25
N PRO A 197 10.95 -9.57 -18.45
CA PRO A 197 9.59 -9.98 -18.16
C PRO A 197 8.78 -8.80 -17.63
N THR A 198 7.74 -8.42 -18.35
CA THR A 198 6.95 -7.21 -18.06
C THR A 198 5.48 -7.58 -17.91
N ARG A 199 4.82 -7.04 -16.89
CA ARG A 199 3.43 -7.31 -16.55
C ARG A 199 2.63 -6.04 -16.31
N LEU A 200 1.42 -5.99 -16.84
CA LEU A 200 0.44 -4.93 -16.61
C LEU A 200 -0.47 -5.31 -15.44
N CYS A 201 -0.66 -4.41 -14.49
CA CYS A 201 -1.65 -4.52 -13.42
C CYS A 201 -3.07 -4.34 -13.98
N LEU A 202 -4.00 -5.21 -13.60
CA LEU A 202 -5.41 -5.15 -14.04
C LEU A 202 -6.26 -4.23 -13.15
N GLU A 203 -5.78 -3.91 -11.95
CA GLU A 203 -6.31 -2.81 -11.15
C GLU A 203 -5.79 -1.47 -11.71
N GLY A 204 -6.55 -0.41 -11.50
CA GLY A 204 -6.36 0.85 -12.21
C GLY A 204 -7.01 1.95 -11.38
N ASP A 205 -6.31 3.07 -11.31
CA ASP A 205 -6.66 4.20 -10.44
C ASP A 205 -8.04 4.76 -10.79
N SER A 206 -8.69 5.40 -9.80
CA SER A 206 -10.01 6.03 -9.90
C SER A 206 -10.16 6.96 -11.12
N ASP A 207 -9.04 7.52 -11.59
CA ASP A 207 -8.96 8.56 -12.62
C ASP A 207 -8.58 8.01 -14.02
N GLY A 208 -8.45 6.68 -14.18
CA GLY A 208 -8.40 5.97 -15.47
C GLY A 208 -7.20 6.20 -16.39
N ALA A 209 -6.30 7.13 -16.03
CA ALA A 209 -5.17 7.59 -16.85
C ALA A 209 -3.80 7.08 -16.36
N SER A 210 -3.76 6.20 -15.36
CA SER A 210 -2.55 5.68 -14.72
C SER A 210 -2.57 4.15 -14.68
N PHE A 211 -1.45 3.53 -15.04
CA PHE A 211 -1.26 2.09 -15.12
C PHE A 211 -0.11 1.65 -14.22
N GLY A 212 -0.31 0.59 -13.43
CA GLY A 212 0.77 -0.12 -12.75
C GLY A 212 1.42 -1.14 -13.69
N ILE A 213 2.75 -1.12 -13.78
CA ILE A 213 3.55 -2.05 -14.58
C ILE A 213 4.62 -2.65 -13.66
N LEU A 214 4.82 -3.96 -13.74
CA LEU A 214 5.95 -4.64 -13.10
C LEU A 214 6.94 -5.06 -14.17
N VAL A 215 8.23 -4.76 -13.96
CA VAL A 215 9.32 -5.21 -14.82
C VAL A 215 10.31 -5.99 -13.98
N SER A 216 10.72 -7.16 -14.45
CA SER A 216 11.60 -8.08 -13.72
C SER A 216 13.00 -8.15 -14.31
N SER A 217 14.00 -8.52 -13.52
CA SER A 217 15.24 -9.07 -14.09
C SER A 217 14.95 -10.27 -14.98
N LEU A 218 15.87 -10.59 -15.89
CA LEU A 218 15.72 -11.73 -16.80
C LEU A 218 15.54 -13.08 -16.06
N ASP A 219 16.18 -13.24 -14.91
CA ASP A 219 16.08 -14.42 -14.04
C ASP A 219 14.88 -14.39 -13.08
N MET A 220 14.09 -13.32 -13.11
CA MET A 220 12.99 -13.04 -12.18
C MET A 220 13.38 -13.02 -10.69
N SER A 221 14.64 -12.73 -10.37
CA SER A 221 15.11 -12.59 -8.99
C SER A 221 14.58 -11.34 -8.28
N HIS A 222 14.14 -10.33 -9.04
CA HIS A 222 13.49 -9.15 -8.48
C HIS A 222 12.46 -8.56 -9.46
N TRP A 223 11.52 -7.77 -8.93
CA TRP A 223 10.50 -7.05 -9.69
C TRP A 223 10.45 -5.59 -9.27
N GLN A 224 10.60 -4.70 -10.23
CA GLN A 224 10.51 -3.26 -10.07
C GLN A 224 9.12 -2.77 -10.49
N GLU A 225 8.44 -2.01 -9.62
CA GLU A 225 7.17 -1.36 -9.95
C GLU A 225 7.39 -0.02 -10.66
N LEU A 226 6.77 0.12 -11.82
CA LEU A 226 6.71 1.35 -12.59
C LEU A 226 5.25 1.81 -12.64
N ARG A 227 5.01 3.11 -12.49
CA ARG A 227 3.69 3.72 -12.67
C ARG A 227 3.71 4.61 -13.88
N LEU A 228 2.83 4.32 -14.83
CA LEU A 228 2.75 5.00 -16.10
C LEU A 228 1.49 5.86 -16.20
N THR A 229 1.65 7.16 -16.40
CA THR A 229 0.53 8.10 -16.55
C THR A 229 0.41 8.58 -17.99
N VAL A 230 -0.82 8.67 -18.49
CA VAL A 230 -1.17 9.20 -19.82
C VAL A 230 -1.97 10.49 -19.63
N PRO A 231 -1.43 11.67 -19.95
CA PRO A 231 -2.12 12.95 -19.71
C PRO A 231 -3.43 13.08 -20.49
N LEU A 232 -4.41 13.78 -19.89
CA LEU A 232 -5.77 13.96 -20.42
C LEU A 232 -5.88 15.04 -21.52
N SER A 233 -4.88 15.91 -21.68
CA SER A 233 -4.86 16.99 -22.67
C SER A 233 -3.45 17.26 -23.21
N ASP A 234 -3.34 17.68 -24.48
CA ASP A 234 -2.07 18.04 -25.16
C ASP A 234 -1.46 19.37 -24.67
N LEU A 235 -2.05 20.03 -23.66
CA LEU A 235 -1.62 21.32 -23.14
C LEU A 235 -0.63 21.20 -21.98
N GLY A 236 0.63 21.54 -22.25
CA GLY A 236 1.59 22.09 -21.27
C GLY A 236 2.46 21.06 -20.53
N ALA A 237 3.74 21.01 -20.88
CA ALA A 237 4.75 20.14 -20.29
C ALA A 237 4.98 20.37 -18.79
N THR A 238 5.17 19.28 -18.04
CA THR A 238 5.94 19.25 -16.79
C THR A 238 7.40 19.59 -17.10
N THR A 239 7.83 20.78 -16.67
CA THR A 239 9.04 21.49 -17.12
C THR A 239 10.40 20.93 -16.65
N ASP A 240 10.45 19.74 -16.03
CA ASP A 240 11.71 19.14 -15.52
C ASP A 240 11.87 17.64 -15.84
N SER A 241 11.23 17.14 -16.92
CA SER A 241 11.25 15.70 -17.24
C SER A 241 12.23 15.36 -18.37
N GLU A 242 13.17 14.45 -18.12
CA GLU A 242 14.08 13.93 -19.16
C GLU A 242 13.37 12.86 -19.99
N ILE A 243 13.57 12.90 -21.32
CA ILE A 243 13.15 11.82 -22.23
C ILE A 243 13.94 10.57 -21.85
N LEU A 244 13.24 9.46 -21.67
CA LEU A 244 13.89 8.21 -21.33
C LEU A 244 14.68 7.68 -22.52
N ASP A 245 15.98 7.49 -22.35
CA ASP A 245 16.81 6.85 -23.36
C ASP A 245 16.45 5.37 -23.55
N HIS A 246 16.75 4.84 -24.73
CA HIS A 246 16.55 3.43 -25.03
C HIS A 246 17.39 2.56 -24.08
N GLY A 247 16.77 1.53 -23.49
CA GLY A 247 17.41 0.60 -22.55
C GLY A 247 17.61 1.13 -21.12
N ARG A 248 17.14 2.34 -20.79
CA ARG A 248 17.19 2.83 -19.40
C ARG A 248 16.39 1.96 -18.43
N ILE A 249 15.27 1.37 -18.85
CA ILE A 249 14.53 0.41 -18.00
C ILE A 249 15.37 -0.83 -17.71
N CYS A 250 16.14 -1.34 -18.68
CA CYS A 250 17.07 -2.45 -18.46
C CYS A 250 18.09 -2.12 -17.34
N ALA A 251 18.69 -0.92 -17.37
CA ALA A 251 19.58 -0.48 -16.30
C ALA A 251 18.85 -0.29 -14.95
N LEU A 252 17.66 0.33 -14.96
CA LEU A 252 16.86 0.57 -13.74
C LEU A 252 16.38 -0.71 -13.06
N VAL A 253 16.13 -1.76 -13.83
CA VAL A 253 15.74 -3.07 -13.31
C VAL A 253 16.97 -3.72 -12.68
N GLU A 254 18.15 -3.68 -13.31
CA GLU A 254 19.36 -4.24 -12.67
C GLU A 254 19.77 -3.51 -11.37
N GLU A 255 19.37 -2.24 -11.19
CA GLU A 255 19.52 -1.50 -9.94
C GLU A 255 18.35 -1.80 -8.99
N LYS A 256 18.60 -2.55 -7.89
CA LYS A 256 17.54 -2.84 -6.89
C LYS A 256 17.03 -1.57 -6.22
N MET A 257 15.95 -1.01 -6.74
CA MET A 257 15.22 0.10 -6.17
C MET A 257 13.96 -0.40 -5.46
N PHE A 258 13.67 0.13 -4.27
CA PHE A 258 12.46 -0.20 -3.50
C PHE A 258 11.46 0.96 -3.52
N ALA A 259 11.42 1.67 -4.65
CA ALA A 259 10.55 2.81 -4.88
C ALA A 259 9.83 2.63 -6.21
N ARG A 260 8.55 2.99 -6.24
CA ARG A 260 7.74 3.06 -7.46
C ARG A 260 8.28 4.19 -8.33
N ILE A 261 8.76 3.85 -9.53
CA ILE A 261 9.29 4.82 -10.49
C ILE A 261 8.13 5.33 -11.34
N ARG A 262 7.99 6.64 -11.46
CA ARG A 262 6.91 7.25 -12.23
C ARG A 262 7.37 7.64 -13.62
N PHE A 263 6.54 7.31 -14.60
CA PHE A 263 6.70 7.71 -15.98
C PHE A 263 5.45 8.42 -16.49
N GLU A 264 5.66 9.34 -17.42
CA GLU A 264 4.63 9.98 -18.22
C GLU A 264 4.81 9.56 -19.68
N PHE A 265 3.74 9.08 -20.31
CA PHE A 265 3.73 8.71 -21.73
C PHE A 265 3.07 9.81 -22.56
N LYS A 266 3.78 10.31 -23.57
CA LYS A 266 3.25 11.23 -24.59
C LYS A 266 3.31 10.57 -25.96
N PRO A 267 2.17 10.43 -26.68
CA PRO A 267 2.12 9.78 -27.99
C PRO A 267 3.13 10.34 -29.01
N GLU A 268 3.41 11.64 -28.97
CA GLU A 268 4.29 12.33 -29.92
C GLU A 268 5.79 12.22 -29.57
N TYR A 269 6.15 11.98 -28.30
CA TYR A 269 7.52 12.14 -27.81
C TYR A 269 8.06 10.96 -26.98
N GLY A 270 7.25 9.93 -26.69
CA GLY A 270 7.68 8.72 -25.99
C GLY A 270 7.49 8.76 -24.47
N LEU A 271 8.43 8.16 -23.75
CA LEU A 271 8.36 7.93 -22.30
C LEU A 271 9.25 8.93 -21.54
N TYR A 272 8.70 9.61 -20.53
CA TYR A 272 9.43 10.56 -19.69
C TYR A 272 9.52 10.02 -18.27
N GLN A 273 10.71 10.05 -17.65
CA GLN A 273 10.83 9.73 -16.24
C GLN A 273 10.51 10.98 -15.41
N LEU A 274 9.57 10.86 -14.48
CA LEU A 274 9.23 11.94 -13.56
C LEU A 274 10.23 11.94 -12.37
N PRO A 275 10.64 13.11 -11.85
CA PRO A 275 11.64 13.22 -10.79
C PRO A 275 11.19 12.67 -9.43
N ARG A 276 9.88 12.40 -9.28
CA ARG A 276 9.28 11.90 -8.04
C ARG A 276 9.11 10.38 -8.12
N SER A 277 9.80 9.66 -7.24
CA SER A 277 9.52 8.26 -6.94
C SER A 277 8.61 8.17 -5.72
N GLU A 278 7.68 7.22 -5.72
CA GLU A 278 6.77 6.98 -4.59
C GLU A 278 7.16 5.72 -3.82
N ALA A 279 6.63 5.62 -2.61
CA ALA A 279 6.59 4.37 -1.87
C ALA A 279 6.01 3.25 -2.75
N GLN A 280 6.72 2.15 -2.88
CA GLN A 280 6.12 0.93 -3.40
C GLN A 280 5.20 0.36 -2.31
N GLU A 281 3.89 0.30 -2.57
CA GLU A 281 2.92 -0.21 -1.59
C GLU A 281 3.09 -1.72 -1.36
N LEU A 282 3.50 -2.45 -2.40
CA LEU A 282 3.69 -3.90 -2.39
C LEU A 282 5.01 -4.21 -3.09
N ILE A 283 5.96 -4.83 -2.39
CA ILE A 283 7.20 -5.33 -2.98
C ILE A 283 6.98 -6.78 -3.42
N PRO A 284 6.93 -7.08 -4.74
CA PRO A 284 6.73 -8.43 -5.22
C PRO A 284 7.93 -9.32 -4.86
N ALA A 285 7.66 -10.55 -4.45
CA ALA A 285 8.66 -11.57 -4.23
C ALA A 285 9.28 -12.05 -5.56
N ALA A 286 10.47 -12.63 -5.47
CA ALA A 286 11.14 -13.26 -6.60
C ALA A 286 10.32 -14.42 -7.19
N GLY A 287 10.50 -14.67 -8.49
CA GLY A 287 9.87 -15.75 -9.24
C GLY A 287 8.66 -15.32 -10.08
N GLN A 288 7.97 -16.32 -10.64
CA GLN A 288 6.87 -16.12 -11.59
C GLN A 288 5.54 -15.72 -10.94
N GLY A 289 5.37 -15.89 -9.64
CA GLY A 289 4.08 -15.73 -8.96
C GLY A 289 3.12 -16.90 -9.19
N GLU A 290 1.86 -16.71 -8.78
CA GLU A 290 0.80 -17.73 -8.82
C GLU A 290 -0.17 -17.43 -9.98
N SER A 291 -0.50 -18.44 -10.79
CA SER A 291 -1.49 -18.27 -11.86
C SER A 291 -2.92 -18.21 -11.30
N LEU A 292 -3.84 -17.54 -11.98
CA LEU A 292 -5.27 -17.54 -11.60
C LEU A 292 -5.81 -18.97 -11.48
N ALA A 293 -5.36 -19.91 -12.33
CA ALA A 293 -5.74 -21.32 -12.20
C ALA A 293 -5.27 -21.94 -10.87
N SER A 294 -4.09 -21.58 -10.37
CA SER A 294 -3.62 -21.96 -9.02
C SER A 294 -4.47 -21.31 -7.93
N ILE A 295 -4.78 -20.02 -8.07
CA ILE A 295 -5.63 -19.27 -7.14
C ILE A 295 -7.00 -19.95 -6.99
N LEU A 296 -7.65 -20.27 -8.11
CA LEU A 296 -8.96 -20.92 -8.12
C LEU A 296 -8.95 -22.33 -7.53
N ARG A 297 -7.78 -22.98 -7.38
CA ARG A 297 -7.66 -24.31 -6.76
C ARG A 297 -7.32 -24.25 -5.28
N HIS A 298 -6.50 -23.28 -4.90
CA HIS A 298 -5.80 -23.31 -3.62
C HIS A 298 -6.18 -22.16 -2.69
N TYR A 299 -6.94 -21.15 -3.13
CA TYR A 299 -7.26 -19.96 -2.35
C TYR A 299 -8.77 -19.77 -2.20
N TRP A 300 -9.18 -19.29 -1.02
CA TRP A 300 -10.57 -18.96 -0.75
C TRP A 300 -10.93 -17.59 -1.34
N LEU A 301 -11.86 -17.57 -2.29
CA LEU A 301 -12.42 -16.34 -2.89
C LEU A 301 -13.85 -16.10 -2.38
N THR A 302 -14.03 -15.01 -1.65
CA THR A 302 -15.35 -14.53 -1.24
C THR A 302 -16.16 -14.02 -2.45
N PRO A 303 -17.49 -13.91 -2.36
CA PRO A 303 -18.31 -13.26 -3.38
C PRO A 303 -17.77 -11.88 -3.80
N ARG A 304 -17.26 -11.10 -2.84
CA ARG A 304 -16.63 -9.80 -3.08
C ARG A 304 -15.40 -9.91 -3.97
N ASP A 305 -14.47 -10.81 -3.62
CA ASP A 305 -13.22 -11.00 -4.36
C ASP A 305 -13.49 -11.40 -5.81
N ARG A 306 -14.49 -12.26 -6.02
CA ARG A 306 -14.91 -12.72 -7.36
C ARG A 306 -15.43 -11.56 -8.21
N ILE A 307 -16.23 -10.65 -7.65
CA ILE A 307 -16.74 -9.48 -8.38
C ILE A 307 -15.62 -8.50 -8.69
N LEU A 308 -14.78 -8.16 -7.71
CA LEU A 308 -13.67 -7.21 -7.90
C LEU A 308 -12.70 -7.73 -8.97
N LEU A 309 -12.30 -9.00 -8.88
CA LEU A 309 -11.42 -9.62 -9.87
C LEU A 309 -12.06 -9.66 -11.26
N SER A 310 -13.33 -10.04 -11.36
CA SER A 310 -14.07 -10.08 -12.62
C SER A 310 -14.17 -8.70 -13.28
N TYR A 311 -14.41 -7.66 -12.48
CA TYR A 311 -14.43 -6.28 -12.96
C TYR A 311 -13.04 -5.83 -13.45
N SER A 312 -11.97 -6.06 -12.67
CA SER A 312 -10.60 -5.70 -13.06
C SER A 312 -10.17 -6.39 -14.36
N VAL A 313 -10.46 -7.68 -14.50
CA VAL A 313 -10.22 -8.45 -15.73
C VAL A 313 -11.03 -7.88 -16.89
N ALA A 314 -12.35 -7.74 -16.75
CA ALA A 314 -13.21 -7.27 -17.84
C ALA A 314 -12.88 -5.83 -18.27
N ARG A 315 -12.61 -4.93 -17.33
CA ARG A 315 -12.24 -3.53 -17.62
C ARG A 315 -10.94 -3.46 -18.41
N THR A 316 -9.89 -4.15 -17.96
CA THR A 316 -8.60 -4.14 -18.65
C THR A 316 -8.68 -4.82 -20.01
N TYR A 317 -9.44 -5.94 -20.09
CA TYR A 317 -9.69 -6.62 -21.35
C TYR A 317 -10.38 -5.72 -22.38
N TRP A 318 -11.39 -4.96 -21.96
CA TRP A 318 -12.06 -3.96 -22.79
C TRP A 318 -11.14 -2.81 -23.17
N GLN A 319 -10.32 -2.31 -22.24
CA GLN A 319 -9.41 -1.20 -22.47
C GLN A 319 -8.37 -1.53 -23.53
N PHE A 320 -7.82 -2.75 -23.51
CA PHE A 320 -6.74 -3.22 -24.40
C PHE A 320 -7.23 -4.16 -25.53
N TYR A 321 -8.54 -4.24 -25.79
CA TYR A 321 -9.17 -5.20 -26.72
C TYR A 321 -8.62 -5.15 -28.16
N ASP A 322 -8.26 -3.95 -28.60
CA ASP A 322 -7.74 -3.62 -29.93
C ASP A 322 -6.21 -3.50 -29.97
N SER A 323 -5.52 -3.94 -28.91
CA SER A 323 -4.06 -3.81 -28.79
C SER A 323 -3.29 -5.11 -28.99
N GLU A 324 -1.99 -4.98 -29.12
CA GLU A 324 -1.00 -6.05 -29.21
C GLU A 324 -0.96 -6.93 -27.96
N LEU A 325 -1.50 -6.47 -26.83
CA LEU A 325 -1.66 -7.30 -25.62
C LEU A 325 -2.61 -8.49 -25.85
N MET A 326 -3.43 -8.43 -26.90
CA MET A 326 -4.33 -9.51 -27.32
C MET A 326 -3.67 -10.52 -28.29
N ARG A 327 -2.36 -10.37 -28.59
CA ARG A 327 -1.61 -11.37 -29.36
C ARG A 327 -1.65 -12.73 -28.67
N ARG A 328 -1.43 -12.78 -27.35
CA ARG A 328 -1.59 -14.02 -26.56
C ARG A 328 -3.03 -14.20 -26.08
N LYS A 329 -3.51 -15.43 -26.08
CA LYS A 329 -4.83 -15.78 -25.53
C LYS A 329 -4.85 -15.58 -24.01
N TRP A 330 -5.71 -14.70 -23.53
CA TRP A 330 -5.96 -14.57 -22.08
C TRP A 330 -6.76 -15.77 -21.58
N ASN A 331 -6.26 -16.39 -20.52
CA ASN A 331 -6.87 -17.50 -19.80
C ASN A 331 -6.29 -17.56 -18.38
N SER A 332 -6.81 -18.46 -17.53
CA SER A 332 -6.43 -18.56 -16.12
C SER A 332 -4.96 -18.94 -15.87
N GLU A 333 -4.23 -19.46 -16.86
CA GLU A 333 -2.79 -19.72 -16.77
C GLU A 333 -1.91 -18.52 -17.16
N THR A 334 -2.51 -17.48 -17.75
CA THR A 334 -1.79 -16.28 -18.21
C THR A 334 -1.98 -15.06 -17.32
N ILE A 335 -2.97 -15.10 -16.42
CA ILE A 335 -3.21 -14.07 -15.40
C ILE A 335 -2.48 -14.49 -14.13
N TRP A 336 -1.66 -13.59 -13.60
CA TRP A 336 -0.73 -13.84 -12.51
C TRP A 336 -1.06 -13.00 -11.29
N PHE A 337 -0.75 -13.52 -10.11
CA PHE A 337 -0.79 -12.82 -8.84
C PHE A 337 0.59 -12.89 -8.20
N MET A 338 1.04 -11.77 -7.62
CA MET A 338 2.39 -11.65 -7.09
C MET A 338 2.39 -11.79 -5.57
N PRO A 339 3.06 -12.82 -5.01
CA PRO A 339 3.35 -12.85 -3.58
C PRO A 339 4.17 -11.63 -3.18
N THR A 340 3.90 -11.09 -2.01
CA THR A 340 4.64 -9.95 -1.47
C THR A 340 5.69 -10.40 -0.48
N THR A 341 6.81 -9.70 -0.47
CA THR A 341 7.88 -9.90 0.51
C THR A 341 7.48 -9.51 1.94
N ASN A 342 6.27 -9.01 2.18
CA ASN A 342 5.86 -8.37 3.43
C ASN A 342 4.66 -8.99 4.13
N SER A 343 4.08 -10.06 3.60
CA SER A 343 2.94 -10.67 4.28
C SER A 343 3.44 -11.44 5.50
N GLU A 344 3.19 -10.91 6.70
CA GLU A 344 3.36 -11.61 7.98
C GLU A 344 2.65 -12.99 7.96
N CYS A 345 1.66 -13.16 7.07
CA CYS A 345 0.98 -14.40 6.78
C CYS A 345 1.51 -15.05 5.49
N LYS A 346 2.29 -16.14 5.60
CA LYS A 346 2.77 -16.93 4.44
C LYS A 346 1.66 -17.47 3.53
N ASP A 347 0.41 -17.47 4.03
CA ASP A 347 -0.77 -17.99 3.32
C ASP A 347 -1.64 -16.91 2.69
N ALA A 348 -1.29 -15.63 2.82
CA ALA A 348 -2.05 -14.51 2.25
C ALA A 348 -1.40 -13.96 0.97
N LEU A 349 -2.22 -13.61 -0.03
CA LEU A 349 -1.80 -13.08 -1.32
C LEU A 349 -2.61 -11.82 -1.66
N PRO A 350 -2.00 -10.73 -2.16
CA PRO A 350 -2.76 -9.57 -2.62
C PRO A 350 -3.75 -9.96 -3.74
N LEU A 351 -4.97 -9.45 -3.69
CA LEU A 351 -5.98 -9.59 -4.75
C LEU A 351 -5.65 -8.65 -5.93
N GLN A 352 -4.40 -8.66 -6.39
CA GLN A 352 -3.94 -7.85 -7.51
C GLN A 352 -3.49 -8.74 -8.65
N ALA A 353 -4.25 -8.69 -9.74
CA ALA A 353 -4.04 -9.52 -10.92
C ALA A 353 -3.18 -8.78 -11.95
N PHE A 354 -2.36 -9.54 -12.66
CA PHE A 354 -1.42 -9.05 -13.66
C PHE A 354 -1.48 -9.87 -14.95
N ILE A 355 -1.25 -9.24 -16.10
CA ILE A 355 -1.11 -9.92 -17.40
C ILE A 355 0.27 -9.64 -17.98
N SER A 356 0.92 -10.64 -18.57
CA SER A 356 2.27 -10.48 -19.15
C SER A 356 2.21 -9.87 -20.55
N PHE A 357 3.13 -8.95 -20.85
CA PHE A 357 3.30 -8.40 -22.19
C PHE A 357 3.95 -9.45 -23.11
N PRO A 358 3.38 -9.71 -24.30
CA PRO A 358 3.90 -10.68 -25.26
C PRO A 358 4.97 -10.08 -26.20
N PHE A 359 6.03 -9.49 -25.65
CA PHE A 359 7.08 -8.82 -26.46
C PHE A 359 7.84 -9.78 -27.40
N ASP A 360 7.91 -11.06 -27.02
CA ASP A 360 8.56 -12.16 -27.72
C ASP A 360 7.67 -12.85 -28.78
N ALA A 361 6.37 -12.56 -28.82
CA ALA A 361 5.45 -13.22 -29.75
C ALA A 361 5.41 -12.49 -31.10
N HIS A 362 5.98 -13.12 -32.14
CA HIS A 362 6.05 -12.52 -33.50
C HIS A 362 4.98 -13.04 -34.48
N SER A 363 4.16 -14.05 -34.13
CA SER A 363 3.22 -14.64 -35.11
C SER A 363 1.99 -15.39 -34.59
N ASP A 364 1.81 -15.60 -33.28
CA ASP A 364 0.62 -16.28 -32.75
C ASP A 364 -0.56 -15.31 -32.61
N HIS A 365 -1.11 -14.84 -33.73
CA HIS A 365 -2.30 -13.99 -33.68
C HIS A 365 -3.56 -14.82 -33.40
N VAL A 366 -4.12 -14.66 -32.20
CA VAL A 366 -5.50 -15.10 -31.93
C VAL A 366 -6.45 -14.26 -32.80
N GLN A 367 -7.03 -14.90 -33.81
CA GLN A 367 -8.06 -14.30 -34.67
C GLN A 367 -9.19 -13.75 -33.80
N GLU A 368 -9.56 -12.50 -34.04
CA GLU A 368 -10.63 -11.82 -33.30
C GLU A 368 -12.00 -12.39 -33.65
N PHE A 369 -12.23 -12.67 -34.94
CA PHE A 369 -13.45 -13.26 -35.48
C PHE A 369 -13.14 -14.31 -36.55
N ILE A 370 -13.85 -15.44 -36.50
CA ILE A 370 -13.71 -16.52 -37.48
C ILE A 370 -14.77 -16.35 -38.58
N HIS A 371 -14.36 -15.70 -39.66
CA HIS A 371 -15.22 -15.37 -40.81
C HIS A 371 -15.61 -16.55 -41.70
N ASP A 372 -14.90 -17.69 -41.62
CA ASP A 372 -15.24 -18.85 -42.45
C ASP A 372 -16.52 -19.53 -41.95
N LEU A 373 -17.63 -19.21 -42.60
CA LEU A 373 -18.96 -19.72 -42.29
C LEU A 373 -19.10 -21.23 -42.52
N ARG A 374 -18.21 -21.85 -43.29
CA ARG A 374 -18.20 -23.30 -43.53
C ARG A 374 -17.74 -24.07 -42.29
N ILE A 375 -17.05 -23.41 -41.36
CA ILE A 375 -16.64 -24.01 -40.10
C ILE A 375 -17.84 -23.93 -39.13
N PRO A 376 -18.40 -25.07 -38.68
CA PRO A 376 -19.56 -25.08 -37.79
C PRO A 376 -19.10 -24.77 -36.36
N LEU A 377 -18.99 -23.49 -36.00
CA LEU A 377 -18.62 -23.04 -34.66
C LEU A 377 -19.82 -22.46 -33.92
N ASN A 378 -19.99 -22.87 -32.67
CA ASN A 378 -21.01 -22.31 -31.78
C ASN A 378 -20.70 -20.87 -31.35
N HIS A 379 -19.42 -20.49 -31.36
CA HIS A 379 -18.97 -19.14 -31.03
C HIS A 379 -17.85 -18.68 -31.96
N ARG A 380 -18.06 -17.58 -32.69
CA ARG A 380 -17.13 -17.09 -33.73
C ARG A 380 -16.17 -16.00 -33.28
N CYS A 381 -16.26 -15.51 -32.04
CA CYS A 381 -15.34 -14.53 -31.47
C CYS A 381 -14.45 -15.16 -30.37
N PRO A 382 -13.27 -15.73 -30.69
CA PRO A 382 -12.44 -16.43 -29.71
C PRO A 382 -12.02 -15.57 -28.51
N ARG A 383 -11.74 -14.27 -28.74
CA ARG A 383 -11.36 -13.31 -27.70
C ARG A 383 -12.48 -13.11 -26.67
N VAL A 384 -13.69 -12.81 -27.14
CA VAL A 384 -14.86 -12.60 -26.27
C VAL A 384 -15.23 -13.88 -25.51
N PHE A 385 -15.16 -15.03 -26.20
CA PHE A 385 -15.41 -16.32 -25.56
C PHE A 385 -14.41 -16.63 -24.44
N ALA A 386 -13.12 -16.30 -24.64
CA ALA A 386 -12.10 -16.46 -23.61
C ALA A 386 -12.39 -15.59 -22.37
N LEU A 387 -12.86 -14.36 -22.56
CA LEU A 387 -13.33 -13.51 -21.46
C LEU A 387 -14.53 -14.16 -20.73
N GLY A 388 -15.49 -14.72 -21.46
CA GLY A 388 -16.62 -15.45 -20.87
C GLY A 388 -16.19 -16.65 -20.02
N ILE A 389 -15.19 -17.42 -20.47
CA ILE A 389 -14.60 -18.51 -19.70
C ILE A 389 -13.93 -17.99 -18.42
N LEU A 390 -13.11 -16.93 -18.51
CA LEU A 390 -12.44 -16.34 -17.35
C LEU A 390 -13.45 -15.89 -16.29
N LEU A 391 -14.53 -15.21 -16.70
CA LEU A 391 -15.59 -14.77 -15.80
C LEU A 391 -16.34 -15.96 -15.17
N LEU A 392 -16.57 -17.04 -15.93
CA LEU A 392 -17.12 -18.29 -15.40
C LEU A 392 -16.20 -18.94 -14.35
N GLU A 393 -14.91 -19.04 -14.64
CA GLU A 393 -13.90 -19.62 -13.75
C GLU A 393 -13.86 -18.86 -12.41
N ILE A 394 -13.81 -17.52 -12.48
CA ILE A 394 -13.81 -16.65 -11.30
C ILE A 394 -15.12 -16.76 -10.53
N GLY A 395 -16.27 -16.68 -11.21
CA GLY A 395 -17.58 -16.75 -10.56
C GLY A 395 -17.82 -18.08 -9.84
N LEU A 396 -17.43 -19.19 -10.47
CA LEU A 396 -17.55 -20.52 -9.86
C LEU A 396 -16.41 -20.86 -8.88
N ALA A 397 -15.39 -19.99 -8.77
CA ALA A 397 -14.17 -20.22 -8.02
C ALA A 397 -13.54 -21.59 -8.32
N ARG A 398 -13.45 -21.94 -9.61
CA ARG A 398 -12.85 -23.21 -10.06
C ARG A 398 -12.30 -23.09 -11.48
N PRO A 399 -11.20 -23.80 -11.81
CA PRO A 399 -10.66 -23.82 -13.17
C PRO A 399 -11.62 -24.43 -14.19
N PHE A 400 -11.49 -24.00 -15.45
CA PHE A 400 -12.29 -24.49 -16.56
C PHE A 400 -11.85 -25.92 -16.95
N PRO A 401 -12.76 -26.90 -16.95
CA PRO A 401 -12.45 -28.26 -17.32
C PRO A 401 -12.25 -28.35 -18.84
N THR A 402 -10.99 -28.29 -19.28
CA THR A 402 -10.65 -28.40 -20.70
C THR A 402 -10.39 -29.87 -21.07
N ARG A 403 -11.19 -30.42 -21.99
CA ARG A 403 -10.95 -31.75 -22.57
C ARG A 403 -10.17 -31.59 -23.88
N ARG A 404 -9.06 -32.31 -24.06
CA ARG A 404 -8.23 -32.20 -25.28
C ARG A 404 -8.83 -32.99 -26.46
N PHE A 405 -9.04 -32.31 -27.58
CA PHE A 405 -9.40 -32.89 -28.88
C PHE A 405 -8.25 -32.73 -29.88
N LYS A 406 -8.23 -33.58 -30.92
CA LYS A 406 -7.21 -33.50 -31.99
C LYS A 406 -7.47 -32.35 -32.95
N ASP A 407 -8.73 -31.98 -33.16
CA ASP A 407 -9.13 -30.89 -34.04
C ASP A 407 -9.61 -29.66 -33.25
N LEU A 408 -9.18 -28.48 -33.69
CA LEU A 408 -9.44 -27.21 -33.00
C LEU A 408 -10.93 -26.82 -33.01
N ASN A 409 -11.69 -27.28 -34.00
CA ASN A 409 -13.12 -26.95 -34.11
C ASN A 409 -13.95 -27.73 -33.09
N SER A 410 -13.71 -29.03 -32.95
CA SER A 410 -14.33 -29.85 -31.91
C SER A 410 -13.89 -29.42 -30.53
N GLN A 411 -12.63 -28.99 -30.37
CA GLN A 411 -12.17 -28.36 -29.12
C GLN A 411 -13.03 -27.13 -28.79
N ALA A 412 -13.15 -26.16 -29.70
CA ALA A 412 -13.90 -24.94 -29.49
C ALA A 412 -15.40 -25.18 -29.19
N ASN A 413 -16.05 -26.10 -29.91
CA ASN A 413 -17.46 -26.45 -29.70
C ASN A 413 -17.69 -27.24 -28.39
N SER A 414 -16.75 -28.13 -28.03
CA SER A 414 -16.79 -28.84 -26.75
C SER A 414 -16.61 -27.88 -25.58
N ASP A 415 -15.69 -26.92 -25.70
CA ASP A 415 -15.47 -25.89 -24.70
C ASP A 415 -16.71 -25.00 -24.59
N HIS A 416 -17.35 -24.61 -25.70
CA HIS A 416 -18.61 -23.86 -25.68
C HIS A 416 -19.73 -24.61 -24.96
N THR A 417 -19.92 -25.89 -25.28
CA THR A 417 -20.93 -26.74 -24.62
C THR A 417 -20.67 -26.84 -23.12
N THR A 418 -19.40 -27.03 -22.73
CA THR A 418 -18.98 -27.07 -21.33
C THR A 418 -19.26 -25.74 -20.64
N ALA A 419 -18.93 -24.61 -21.26
CA ALA A 419 -19.19 -23.28 -20.72
C ALA A 419 -20.69 -23.03 -20.48
N MET A 420 -21.55 -23.43 -21.41
CA MET A 420 -23.02 -23.32 -21.23
C MET A 420 -23.54 -24.17 -20.06
N ASN A 421 -22.99 -25.37 -19.86
CA ASN A 421 -23.34 -26.21 -18.70
C ASN A 421 -22.86 -25.60 -17.37
N LEU A 422 -21.67 -25.00 -17.37
CA LEU A 422 -21.14 -24.29 -16.21
C LEU A 422 -21.95 -23.01 -15.91
N LEU A 423 -22.42 -22.29 -16.92
CA LEU A 423 -23.34 -21.17 -16.76
C LEU A 423 -24.64 -21.59 -16.06
N GLN A 424 -25.20 -22.75 -16.42
CA GLN A 424 -26.36 -23.31 -15.70
C GLN A 424 -26.05 -23.67 -14.25
N THR A 425 -24.81 -24.09 -13.98
CA THR A 425 -24.36 -24.33 -12.59
C THR A 425 -24.26 -23.02 -11.83
N LEU A 426 -23.70 -21.97 -12.45
CA LEU A 426 -23.58 -20.64 -11.87
C LEU A 426 -24.95 -20.06 -11.53
N ARG A 427 -25.94 -20.17 -12.43
CA ARG A 427 -27.33 -19.74 -12.21
C ARG A 427 -28.00 -20.36 -10.98
N LYS A 428 -27.60 -21.58 -10.62
CA LYS A 428 -28.14 -22.32 -9.46
C LYS A 428 -27.37 -22.05 -8.17
N SER A 429 -26.19 -21.42 -8.26
CA SER A 429 -25.38 -21.14 -7.07
C SER A 429 -25.95 -19.98 -6.26
N LYS A 430 -25.76 -20.02 -4.94
CA LYS A 430 -26.15 -18.95 -4.01
C LYS A 430 -24.88 -18.36 -3.41
N TRP A 431 -24.76 -17.04 -3.41
CA TRP A 431 -23.63 -16.31 -2.83
C TRP A 431 -24.14 -15.60 -1.57
N ASP A 432 -23.69 -16.06 -0.41
CA ASP A 432 -24.16 -15.53 0.87
C ASP A 432 -23.80 -14.04 1.01
N GLY A 433 -24.77 -13.23 1.44
CA GLY A 433 -24.58 -11.79 1.61
C GLY A 433 -24.48 -10.97 0.32
N PHE A 434 -24.73 -11.56 -0.86
CA PHE A 434 -24.67 -10.87 -2.14
C PHE A 434 -26.03 -10.84 -2.86
N SER A 435 -26.54 -9.64 -3.11
CA SER A 435 -27.73 -9.39 -3.93
C SER A 435 -27.33 -9.07 -5.37
N HIS A 436 -28.27 -9.18 -6.33
CA HIS A 436 -28.07 -8.80 -7.74
C HIS A 436 -27.13 -9.68 -8.59
N MET A 437 -26.93 -10.95 -8.20
CA MET A 437 -26.13 -11.93 -8.95
C MET A 437 -26.52 -12.09 -10.43
N ARG A 438 -27.76 -11.78 -10.79
CA ARG A 438 -28.24 -11.75 -12.17
C ARG A 438 -27.38 -10.88 -13.10
N TYR A 439 -26.90 -9.70 -12.68
CA TYR A 439 -26.07 -8.84 -13.54
C TYR A 439 -24.72 -9.47 -13.85
N PHE A 440 -24.18 -10.26 -12.91
CA PHE A 440 -22.97 -11.04 -13.14
C PHE A 440 -23.24 -12.18 -14.14
N ILE A 441 -24.34 -12.89 -13.95
CA ILE A 441 -24.77 -13.98 -14.85
C ILE A 441 -25.01 -13.44 -16.27
N ASP A 442 -25.70 -12.31 -16.41
CA ASP A 442 -26.00 -11.67 -17.69
C ASP A 442 -24.71 -11.25 -18.42
N ALA A 443 -23.73 -10.71 -17.69
CA ALA A 443 -22.43 -10.34 -18.24
C ALA A 443 -21.66 -11.57 -18.75
N VAL A 444 -21.70 -12.69 -18.01
CA VAL A 444 -21.10 -13.96 -18.43
C VAL A 444 -21.83 -14.52 -19.66
N GLU A 445 -23.16 -14.59 -19.61
CA GLU A 445 -23.98 -15.11 -20.69
C GLU A 445 -23.78 -14.33 -21.99
N TYR A 446 -23.70 -13.00 -21.90
CA TYR A 446 -23.46 -12.14 -23.05
C TYR A 446 -22.17 -12.51 -23.79
N CYS A 447 -21.10 -12.86 -23.06
CA CYS A 447 -19.82 -13.27 -23.62
C CYS A 447 -19.82 -14.69 -24.21
N LEU A 448 -20.74 -15.57 -23.79
CA LEU A 448 -20.80 -16.98 -24.20
C LEU A 448 -21.79 -17.21 -25.35
N ASP A 449 -22.76 -16.33 -25.52
CA ASP A 449 -23.70 -16.37 -26.63
C ASP A 449 -23.08 -15.75 -27.89
N GLY A 450 -22.64 -16.63 -28.80
CA GLY A 450 -22.03 -16.23 -30.06
C GLY A 450 -22.96 -15.45 -30.98
N GLY A 451 -24.29 -15.56 -30.79
CA GLY A 451 -25.29 -14.83 -31.58
C GLY A 451 -25.25 -13.33 -31.36
N ASN A 452 -24.82 -12.87 -30.17
CA ASN A 452 -24.73 -11.44 -29.83
C ASN A 452 -23.69 -10.66 -30.66
N PHE A 453 -22.82 -11.35 -31.39
CA PHE A 453 -21.73 -10.76 -32.13
C PHE A 453 -21.82 -11.01 -33.65
N ILE A 454 -22.98 -11.49 -34.12
CA ILE A 454 -23.30 -11.67 -35.54
C ILE A 454 -24.15 -10.47 -35.99
N GLN A 455 -23.63 -9.66 -36.92
CA GLN A 455 -24.24 -8.35 -37.23
C GLN A 455 -25.34 -8.40 -38.31
N ASN A 456 -25.36 -9.37 -39.23
CA ASN A 456 -26.33 -9.42 -40.32
C ASN A 456 -26.93 -10.82 -40.54
N ALA A 457 -28.26 -10.91 -40.58
CA ALA A 457 -28.98 -12.13 -40.99
C ALA A 457 -28.75 -12.48 -42.47
N ASN A 458 -28.31 -11.52 -43.29
CA ASN A 458 -27.93 -11.75 -44.70
C ASN A 458 -26.56 -12.44 -44.88
N ASP A 459 -25.75 -12.59 -43.83
CA ASP A 459 -24.52 -13.40 -43.89
C ASP A 459 -24.81 -14.90 -43.81
N LEU A 460 -26.05 -15.30 -43.47
CA LEU A 460 -26.47 -16.70 -43.41
C LEU A 460 -27.02 -17.23 -44.75
N ASP A 461 -27.16 -16.37 -45.76
CA ASP A 461 -27.64 -16.76 -47.09
C ASP A 461 -26.71 -16.19 -48.16
N TYR A 462 -25.79 -16.99 -48.69
CA TYR A 462 -25.33 -16.91 -50.10
C TYR A 462 -24.35 -18.04 -50.39
N GLY A 463 -24.87 -19.14 -50.93
CA GLY A 463 -24.09 -19.96 -51.84
C GLY A 463 -23.68 -19.08 -53.04
N ARG A 464 -22.37 -18.93 -53.26
CA ARG A 464 -21.72 -18.22 -54.39
C ARG A 464 -21.52 -16.70 -54.20
N ARG A 465 -20.50 -16.31 -53.44
CA ARG A 465 -19.54 -15.23 -53.81
C ARG A 465 -18.32 -15.30 -52.89
N LYS A 466 -17.12 -15.08 -53.44
CA LYS A 466 -15.87 -15.00 -52.65
C LYS A 466 -15.98 -13.82 -51.67
N PRO A 467 -15.68 -13.98 -50.37
CA PRO A 467 -15.65 -12.85 -49.44
C PRO A 467 -14.53 -11.88 -49.83
N GLN A 468 -14.85 -10.60 -50.01
CA GLN A 468 -13.84 -9.55 -50.02
C GLN A 468 -13.45 -9.28 -48.57
N LEU A 469 -12.15 -9.46 -48.27
CA LEU A 469 -11.53 -9.17 -46.99
C LEU A 469 -11.26 -7.67 -46.89
N SER A 470 -12.11 -6.95 -46.17
CA SER A 470 -11.71 -5.70 -45.53
C SER A 470 -12.09 -5.79 -44.06
N GLU A 471 -11.10 -5.88 -43.18
CA GLU A 471 -11.26 -5.69 -41.74
C GLU A 471 -11.80 -4.26 -41.52
N ASN A 472 -13.12 -4.11 -41.47
CA ASN A 472 -13.70 -2.81 -41.20
C ASN A 472 -13.43 -2.48 -39.72
N GLN A 473 -12.65 -1.44 -39.45
CA GLN A 473 -12.42 -0.88 -38.09
C GLN A 473 -13.72 -0.64 -37.30
N ASN A 474 -14.85 -0.50 -37.98
CA ASN A 474 -16.19 -0.39 -37.40
C ASN A 474 -16.58 -1.61 -36.53
N ASP A 475 -16.07 -2.80 -36.83
CA ASP A 475 -16.41 -4.03 -36.09
C ASP A 475 -15.79 -4.08 -34.69
N PHE A 476 -14.51 -3.70 -34.56
CA PHE A 476 -13.80 -3.62 -33.28
C PHE A 476 -14.45 -2.58 -32.37
N SER A 477 -14.74 -1.40 -32.90
CA SER A 477 -15.37 -0.31 -32.14
C SER A 477 -16.75 -0.71 -31.62
N MET A 478 -17.53 -1.45 -32.41
CA MET A 478 -18.86 -1.88 -31.97
C MET A 478 -18.80 -3.03 -30.94
N ARG A 479 -17.95 -4.03 -31.14
CA ARG A 479 -17.74 -5.10 -30.14
C ARG A 479 -17.24 -4.55 -28.82
N ARG A 480 -16.27 -3.63 -28.87
CA ARG A 480 -15.73 -2.95 -27.68
C ARG A 480 -16.80 -2.11 -26.96
N LYS A 481 -17.63 -1.37 -27.69
CA LYS A 481 -18.79 -0.65 -27.14
C LYS A 481 -19.79 -1.60 -26.47
N ASN A 482 -20.05 -2.75 -27.08
CA ASN A 482 -20.97 -3.75 -26.55
C ASN A 482 -20.42 -4.42 -25.28
N LEU A 483 -19.14 -4.81 -25.27
CA LEU A 483 -18.46 -5.32 -24.09
C LEU A 483 -18.51 -4.32 -22.93
N TYR A 484 -18.30 -3.04 -23.19
CA TYR A 484 -18.45 -2.01 -22.15
C TYR A 484 -19.86 -1.99 -21.57
N ASN A 485 -20.87 -1.88 -22.43
CA ASN A 485 -22.26 -1.69 -21.99
C ASN A 485 -22.87 -2.92 -21.33
N ARG A 486 -22.48 -4.12 -21.77
CA ARG A 486 -23.09 -5.39 -21.34
C ARG A 486 -22.26 -6.17 -20.34
N VAL A 487 -20.96 -5.87 -20.20
CA VAL A 487 -20.04 -6.62 -19.33
C VAL A 487 -19.37 -5.68 -18.33
N VAL A 488 -18.57 -4.72 -18.79
CA VAL A 488 -17.74 -3.87 -17.91
C VAL A 488 -18.60 -3.01 -17.00
N ARG A 489 -19.57 -2.28 -17.54
CA ARG A 489 -20.42 -1.34 -16.78
C ARG A 489 -21.30 -2.05 -15.74
N PRO A 490 -21.96 -3.19 -16.04
CA PRO A 490 -22.63 -3.99 -15.02
C PRO A 490 -21.69 -4.50 -13.92
N LEU A 491 -20.50 -5.00 -14.26
CA LEU A 491 -19.52 -5.47 -13.27
C LEU A 491 -18.96 -4.33 -12.41
N ALA A 492 -18.71 -3.15 -13.01
CA ALA A 492 -18.31 -1.94 -12.29
C ALA A 492 -19.38 -1.53 -11.28
N TRP A 493 -20.65 -1.58 -11.69
CA TRP A 493 -21.77 -1.30 -10.81
C TRP A 493 -21.83 -2.29 -9.64
N LEU A 494 -21.66 -3.59 -9.90
CA LEU A 494 -21.60 -4.60 -8.85
C LEU A 494 -20.42 -4.40 -7.89
N ALA A 495 -19.26 -3.97 -8.39
CA ALA A 495 -18.10 -3.66 -7.56
C ALA A 495 -18.38 -2.46 -6.61
N VAL A 496 -19.05 -1.42 -7.10
CA VAL A 496 -19.34 -0.19 -6.34
C VAL A 496 -20.56 -0.35 -5.41
N LYS A 497 -21.68 -0.85 -5.95
CA LYS A 497 -22.98 -0.95 -5.24
C LYS A 497 -23.19 -2.27 -4.52
N GLY A 498 -22.55 -3.35 -4.96
CA GLY A 498 -22.71 -4.67 -4.34
C GLY A 498 -22.01 -4.80 -2.98
N PHE A 499 -21.00 -3.96 -2.69
CA PHE A 499 -20.17 -4.10 -1.47
C PHE A 499 -19.79 -2.76 -0.79
N ASN A 500 -20.38 -1.62 -1.18
CA ASN A 500 -20.12 -0.28 -0.61
C ASN A 500 -18.62 0.02 -0.38
N SER A 501 -17.76 -0.17 -1.38
CA SER A 501 -16.32 0.01 -1.21
C SER A 501 -15.87 1.47 -1.38
N ASN A 502 -15.72 2.18 -0.26
CA ASN A 502 -14.73 3.25 -0.09
C ASN A 502 -13.48 2.70 0.60
N SER A 503 -12.99 1.53 0.15
CA SER A 503 -11.81 0.89 0.76
C SER A 503 -10.53 1.45 0.11
N ALA A 504 -9.89 2.41 0.76
CA ALA A 504 -8.49 2.72 0.48
C ALA A 504 -7.61 1.63 1.14
N GLY A 505 -7.00 0.76 0.33
CA GLY A 505 -6.07 -0.28 0.78
C GLY A 505 -6.11 -1.58 -0.04
N THR A 506 -4.99 -2.30 -0.11
CA THR A 506 -4.86 -3.60 -0.79
C THR A 506 -5.68 -4.69 -0.10
N THR A 507 -6.53 -5.40 -0.84
CA THR A 507 -7.27 -6.57 -0.34
C THR A 507 -6.43 -7.85 -0.47
N TYR A 508 -6.54 -8.80 0.46
CA TYR A 508 -5.79 -10.07 0.44
C TYR A 508 -6.73 -11.28 0.40
N ILE A 509 -6.27 -12.35 -0.26
CA ILE A 509 -6.92 -13.67 -0.31
C ILE A 509 -6.05 -14.70 0.42
N ASN A 510 -6.69 -15.68 1.06
CA ASN A 510 -6.00 -16.66 1.88
C ASN A 510 -6.02 -18.06 1.26
N LYS A 511 -4.92 -18.80 1.44
CA LYS A 511 -4.80 -20.19 1.02
C LYS A 511 -5.77 -21.07 1.82
N MET A 512 -6.38 -22.05 1.16
CA MET A 512 -7.24 -23.04 1.81
C MET A 512 -6.37 -23.96 2.69
N ALA A 513 -6.76 -24.17 3.94
CA ALA A 513 -6.08 -25.11 4.83
C ALA A 513 -6.23 -26.54 4.29
N ASN A 514 -5.13 -27.17 3.83
CA ASN A 514 -5.21 -28.51 3.27
C ASN A 514 -5.18 -29.60 4.37
N ALA A 515 -6.24 -30.41 4.37
CA ALA A 515 -6.26 -31.74 4.97
C ALA A 515 -5.31 -32.69 4.21
N ARG A 516 -4.53 -33.47 4.98
CA ARG A 516 -3.67 -34.63 4.62
C ARG A 516 -2.40 -34.36 3.80
N ALA A 517 -1.30 -34.14 4.53
CA ALA A 517 0.02 -34.60 4.12
C ALA A 517 0.10 -36.13 4.34
N THR A 518 0.10 -36.91 3.25
CA THR A 518 0.50 -38.32 3.28
C THR A 518 2.01 -38.41 3.45
N ALA A 519 2.41 -39.02 4.56
CA ALA A 519 3.78 -39.34 4.90
C ALA A 519 4.46 -40.18 3.79
N THR A 520 5.64 -39.75 3.36
CA THR A 520 6.61 -40.64 2.72
C THR A 520 7.83 -40.69 3.62
N VAL A 521 8.10 -41.88 4.14
CA VAL A 521 9.18 -42.23 5.05
C VAL A 521 10.48 -42.47 4.29
N GLY A 522 11.60 -42.05 4.88
CA GLY A 522 12.96 -42.51 4.57
C GLY A 522 13.90 -41.34 4.29
N LEU A 523 15.10 -41.19 4.86
CA LEU A 523 15.94 -41.99 5.74
C LEU A 523 16.86 -41.00 6.48
N THR A 524 17.14 -41.22 7.77
CA THR A 524 18.22 -40.54 8.49
C THR A 524 19.59 -41.08 8.03
N PRO A 525 20.63 -40.25 8.02
CA PRO A 525 21.72 -40.55 8.95
C PRO A 525 22.33 -39.34 9.66
N HIS A 526 22.65 -39.64 10.92
CA HIS A 526 23.70 -39.09 11.79
C HIS A 526 23.57 -37.72 12.44
N ALA A 527 23.48 -37.82 13.77
CA ALA A 527 23.61 -36.81 14.77
C ALA A 527 24.91 -36.00 14.64
N GLN A 528 24.76 -34.69 14.53
CA GLN A 528 25.71 -33.72 15.06
C GLN A 528 24.92 -32.64 15.81
N THR A 529 25.18 -32.58 17.12
CA THR A 529 25.06 -31.45 18.04
C THR A 529 24.01 -30.37 17.72
N ASN A 530 22.94 -30.38 18.51
CA ASN A 530 21.95 -29.30 18.65
C ASN A 530 22.62 -27.94 18.94
N THR A 531 22.89 -27.15 17.92
CA THR A 531 22.73 -25.70 17.96
C THR A 531 21.25 -25.43 17.66
N ARG A 532 20.49 -24.97 18.65
CA ARG A 532 19.18 -24.36 18.38
C ARG A 532 19.44 -23.05 17.64
N GLU A 533 19.56 -23.13 16.32
CA GLU A 533 19.57 -21.98 15.43
C GLU A 533 18.27 -21.20 15.65
N VAL A 534 18.43 -19.95 16.07
CA VAL A 534 17.35 -18.97 16.03
C VAL A 534 17.09 -18.69 14.55
N ASN A 535 16.02 -19.29 14.04
CA ASN A 535 15.52 -19.06 12.68
C ASN A 535 15.15 -17.58 12.51
N PHE A 536 15.96 -16.81 11.78
CA PHE A 536 15.46 -15.64 11.07
C PHE A 536 14.48 -16.16 10.02
N HIS A 537 13.18 -16.08 10.30
CA HIS A 537 12.16 -16.51 9.37
C HIS A 537 12.19 -15.66 8.10
N SER A 538 12.68 -16.27 7.01
CA SER A 538 12.55 -15.85 5.59
C SER A 538 13.14 -14.48 5.22
N GLY A 539 13.99 -14.45 4.19
CA GLY A 539 14.69 -13.27 3.70
C GLY A 539 13.78 -12.13 3.22
N LEU A 540 13.32 -11.31 4.14
CA LEU A 540 12.38 -10.22 3.91
C LEU A 540 12.86 -8.99 4.68
N THR A 541 13.47 -8.04 3.98
CA THR A 541 13.86 -6.76 4.55
C THR A 541 13.18 -5.66 3.77
N THR A 542 12.19 -5.03 4.38
CA THR A 542 11.43 -3.97 3.73
C THR A 542 11.63 -2.60 4.37
N PRO A 543 11.49 -1.53 3.58
CA PRO A 543 11.86 -0.19 4.01
C PRO A 543 10.89 0.40 5.04
N SER A 544 9.69 -0.18 5.18
CA SER A 544 8.67 0.19 6.19
C SER A 544 9.09 -0.12 7.63
N ASN A 545 10.03 -1.04 7.86
CA ASN A 545 10.53 -1.44 9.18
C ASN A 545 12.02 -1.12 9.35
N TRP A 546 12.51 -0.03 8.75
CA TRP A 546 13.94 0.31 8.74
C TRP A 546 14.58 0.32 10.13
N MET A 547 13.90 0.89 11.15
CA MET A 547 14.41 0.90 12.52
C MET A 547 14.49 -0.50 13.12
N GLN A 548 13.49 -1.35 12.86
CA GLN A 548 13.53 -2.74 13.33
C GLN A 548 14.66 -3.54 12.68
N ASN A 549 14.99 -3.25 11.41
CA ASN A 549 16.15 -3.85 10.76
C ASN A 549 17.45 -3.42 11.47
N LEU A 550 17.61 -2.13 11.80
CA LEU A 550 18.74 -1.62 12.59
C LEU A 550 18.88 -2.35 13.92
N LYS A 551 17.78 -2.47 14.67
CA LYS A 551 17.73 -3.23 15.92
C LYS A 551 18.16 -4.68 15.75
N GLY A 552 17.68 -5.35 14.70
CA GLY A 552 18.05 -6.74 14.42
C GLY A 552 19.54 -6.91 14.12
N MET A 553 20.15 -5.96 13.41
CA MET A 553 21.60 -5.95 13.14
C MET A 553 22.40 -5.67 14.42
N SER A 554 21.96 -4.68 15.21
CA SER A 554 22.53 -4.38 16.53
C SER A 554 22.53 -5.59 17.45
N ALA A 555 21.38 -6.25 17.61
CA ALA A 555 21.24 -7.45 18.44
C ALA A 555 22.13 -8.61 17.96
N HIS A 556 22.40 -8.71 16.65
CA HIS A 556 23.35 -9.68 16.14
C HIS A 556 24.78 -9.39 16.59
N VAL A 557 25.20 -8.12 16.55
CA VAL A 557 26.53 -7.68 17.01
C VAL A 557 26.66 -7.79 18.53
N ASP A 558 25.62 -7.42 19.28
CA ASP A 558 25.57 -7.52 20.75
C ASP A 558 25.80 -8.96 21.24
N ARG A 559 25.16 -9.94 20.59
CA ARG A 559 25.37 -11.37 20.89
C ARG A 559 26.82 -11.80 20.65
N ILE A 560 27.40 -11.38 19.52
CA ILE A 560 28.82 -11.67 19.20
C ILE A 560 29.73 -11.06 20.28
N TRP A 561 29.43 -9.84 20.72
CA TRP A 561 30.17 -9.16 21.77
C TRP A 561 30.11 -9.90 23.11
N SER A 562 28.91 -10.36 23.48
CA SER A 562 28.69 -11.12 24.71
C SER A 562 29.39 -12.48 24.66
N GLU A 563 29.33 -13.19 23.53
CA GLU A 563 30.02 -14.46 23.33
C GLU A 563 31.55 -14.34 23.41
N LEU A 564 32.10 -13.24 22.88
CA LEU A 564 33.54 -12.97 22.88
C LEU A 564 34.03 -12.27 24.15
N GLY A 565 33.14 -11.86 25.05
CA GLY A 565 33.49 -11.12 26.27
C GLY A 565 34.16 -9.77 25.99
N ILE A 566 33.76 -9.06 24.93
CA ILE A 566 34.27 -7.73 24.60
C ILE A 566 33.60 -6.70 25.52
N THR A 567 34.39 -5.89 26.23
CA THR A 567 33.89 -5.00 27.28
C THR A 567 34.13 -3.51 27.04
N THR A 568 34.93 -3.14 26.03
CA THR A 568 35.22 -1.73 25.74
C THR A 568 34.19 -1.22 24.73
N PRO A 569 33.21 -0.39 25.13
CA PRO A 569 32.14 0.04 24.23
C PRO A 569 32.60 1.05 23.18
N VAL A 570 31.87 1.14 22.08
CA VAL A 570 32.01 2.23 21.10
C VAL A 570 31.30 3.47 21.61
N ARG A 571 31.96 4.62 21.60
CA ARG A 571 31.43 5.89 22.15
C ARG A 571 30.93 6.83 21.07
N VAL A 572 29.65 7.21 21.16
CA VAL A 572 29.00 8.19 20.27
C VAL A 572 28.74 9.49 21.01
N ALA A 573 29.46 10.56 20.66
CA ALA A 573 29.21 11.90 21.15
C ALA A 573 28.17 12.64 20.30
N ILE A 574 27.12 13.13 20.94
CA ILE A 574 26.05 13.93 20.35
C ILE A 574 26.22 15.36 20.84
N LEU A 575 26.54 16.27 19.92
CA LEU A 575 26.62 17.71 20.18
C LEU A 575 25.29 18.33 19.73
N ASP A 576 24.43 18.70 20.68
CA ASP A 576 23.08 19.19 20.36
C ASP A 576 22.47 20.02 21.51
N THR A 577 21.14 20.05 21.66
CA THR A 577 20.43 20.84 22.67
C THR A 577 20.41 20.25 24.08
N GLY A 578 20.92 19.02 24.23
CA GLY A 578 20.98 18.28 25.49
C GLY A 578 20.35 16.90 25.36
N VAL A 579 20.02 16.29 26.49
CA VAL A 579 19.22 15.05 26.57
C VAL A 579 18.30 15.13 27.78
N ASN A 580 17.04 14.73 27.62
CA ASN A 580 16.10 14.53 28.72
C ASN A 580 15.95 13.03 29.01
N CYS A 581 16.55 12.57 30.10
CA CYS A 581 16.47 11.18 30.58
C CYS A 581 15.23 10.90 31.44
N GLU A 582 14.32 11.85 31.60
CA GLU A 582 13.01 11.69 32.28
C GLU A 582 11.90 11.26 31.30
N MET A 583 12.22 11.14 30.01
CA MET A 583 11.28 10.67 28.97
C MET A 583 10.84 9.22 29.22
N PRO A 584 9.59 8.84 28.86
CA PRO A 584 9.06 7.49 29.06
C PRO A 584 10.00 6.37 28.60
N PHE A 585 10.72 6.54 27.50
CA PHE A 585 11.71 5.56 27.05
C PHE A 585 12.78 5.19 28.09
N TYR A 586 13.27 6.17 28.86
CA TYR A 586 14.29 5.98 29.90
C TYR A 586 13.69 5.64 31.27
N GLN A 587 12.39 5.85 31.45
CA GLN A 587 11.65 5.57 32.70
C GLN A 587 10.87 4.24 32.63
N ASP A 588 11.10 3.46 31.59
CA ASP A 588 10.49 2.15 31.37
C ASP A 588 10.83 1.19 32.53
N GLU A 589 9.83 0.56 33.13
CA GLU A 589 10.04 -0.28 34.33
C GLU A 589 10.87 -1.54 34.05
N GLU A 590 10.87 -2.03 32.80
CA GLU A 590 11.53 -3.27 32.42
C GLU A 590 12.94 -3.01 31.86
N TYR A 591 13.10 -1.93 31.08
CA TYR A 591 14.34 -1.65 30.34
C TYR A 591 14.96 -0.27 30.63
N GLY A 592 14.35 0.55 31.49
CA GLY A 592 14.74 1.94 31.70
C GLY A 592 16.14 2.09 32.31
N ASP A 593 16.44 1.31 33.34
CA ASP A 593 17.76 1.32 34.00
C ASP A 593 18.87 0.93 33.04
N ASP A 594 18.65 -0.05 32.17
CA ASP A 594 19.60 -0.44 31.13
C ASP A 594 19.78 0.72 30.13
N ARG A 595 18.68 1.23 29.57
CA ARG A 595 18.73 2.36 28.61
C ARG A 595 19.44 3.60 29.19
N LEU A 596 19.32 3.85 30.50
CA LEU A 596 20.04 4.93 31.19
C LEU A 596 21.55 4.68 31.28
N GLN A 597 21.99 3.42 31.45
CA GLN A 597 23.41 3.05 31.42
C GLN A 597 24.05 3.33 30.06
N GLN A 598 23.27 3.35 28.99
CA GLN A 598 23.76 3.73 27.66
C GLN A 598 24.22 5.20 27.60
N VAL A 599 23.67 6.10 28.44
CA VAL A 599 24.05 7.52 28.48
C VAL A 599 25.15 7.74 29.52
N GLU A 600 26.40 7.48 29.10
CA GLU A 600 27.61 7.45 29.94
C GLU A 600 28.03 8.84 30.44
N TYR A 601 28.08 9.83 29.53
CA TYR A 601 28.58 11.18 29.84
C TYR A 601 27.60 12.27 29.43
N PHE A 602 27.53 13.33 30.25
CA PHE A 602 26.81 14.55 29.93
C PHE A 602 27.63 15.77 30.32
N ARG A 603 27.69 16.78 29.44
CA ARG A 603 28.32 18.06 29.73
C ARG A 603 27.52 19.23 29.15
N ASP A 604 27.22 20.21 29.99
CA ASP A 604 26.58 21.46 29.59
C ASP A 604 27.64 22.55 29.34
N PHE A 605 27.72 23.06 28.11
CA PHE A 605 28.64 24.14 27.72
C PHE A 605 28.02 25.54 27.82
N LEU A 606 26.73 25.62 28.16
CA LEU A 606 25.98 26.88 28.30
C LEU A 606 25.96 27.36 29.75
N THR A 607 25.82 26.43 30.69
CA THR A 607 25.86 26.70 32.13
C THR A 607 26.93 25.83 32.78
N LEU A 608 28.05 26.47 33.15
CA LEU A 608 29.12 25.84 33.92
C LEU A 608 28.54 25.33 35.25
N ASP A 609 28.92 24.10 35.64
CA ASP A 609 28.55 23.40 36.88
C ASP A 609 27.14 22.77 36.98
N SER A 610 26.36 22.72 35.90
CA SER A 610 25.12 21.92 35.86
C SER A 610 25.39 20.48 35.41
N SER A 611 25.22 19.50 36.31
CA SER A 611 25.21 18.06 35.98
C SER A 611 23.83 17.54 35.57
N SER A 612 22.81 18.41 35.54
CA SER A 612 21.44 18.03 35.19
C SER A 612 21.37 17.69 33.69
N LYS A 613 21.11 16.41 33.38
CA LYS A 613 20.81 15.89 32.04
C LYS A 613 19.49 16.50 31.56
N ARG A 614 19.57 17.69 30.96
CA ARG A 614 18.42 18.51 30.55
C ARG A 614 18.47 18.82 29.06
N ASP A 615 17.29 18.84 28.45
CA ASP A 615 17.04 19.38 27.11
C ASP A 615 15.72 20.15 27.13
N ASP A 616 15.79 21.47 26.96
CA ASP A 616 14.60 22.33 26.99
C ASP A 616 13.89 22.38 25.62
N PHE A 617 14.54 21.87 24.56
CA PHE A 617 14.05 21.99 23.19
C PHE A 617 13.67 20.65 22.56
N GLY A 618 14.31 19.56 22.96
CA GLY A 618 13.96 18.19 22.59
C GLY A 618 14.71 17.65 21.36
N HIS A 619 15.41 18.48 20.59
CA HIS A 619 16.11 18.02 19.39
C HIS A 619 17.26 17.07 19.72
N GLY A 620 18.10 17.43 20.69
CA GLY A 620 19.19 16.57 21.16
C GLY A 620 18.67 15.27 21.77
N SER A 621 17.56 15.33 22.51
CA SER A 621 16.88 14.15 23.04
C SER A 621 16.41 13.22 21.92
N LEU A 622 15.87 13.76 20.82
CA LEU A 622 15.49 12.95 19.66
C LEU A 622 16.72 12.30 19.00
N MET A 623 17.82 13.02 18.85
CA MET A 623 19.04 12.45 18.27
C MET A 623 19.60 11.33 19.15
N ALA A 624 19.65 11.52 20.47
CA ALA A 624 20.06 10.50 21.43
C ALA A 624 19.12 9.29 21.43
N ARG A 625 17.81 9.52 21.37
CA ARG A 625 16.79 8.46 21.22
C ARG A 625 17.04 7.62 19.98
N LEU A 626 17.28 8.24 18.83
CA LEU A 626 17.49 7.52 17.56
C LEU A 626 18.78 6.69 17.55
N VAL A 627 19.86 7.19 18.15
CA VAL A 627 21.09 6.41 18.33
C VAL A 627 20.82 5.21 19.24
N ALA A 628 20.27 5.43 20.43
CA ALA A 628 19.93 4.38 21.39
C ALA A 628 19.01 3.30 20.79
N GLU A 629 17.97 3.74 20.07
CA GLU A 629 17.00 2.86 19.42
C GLU A 629 17.61 2.03 18.29
N SER A 630 18.65 2.56 17.62
CA SER A 630 19.40 1.85 16.58
C SER A 630 20.42 0.87 17.16
N THR A 631 20.79 1.02 18.43
CA THR A 631 21.80 0.21 19.13
C THR A 631 21.29 -0.40 20.43
N PRO A 632 20.17 -1.18 20.42
CA PRO A 632 19.70 -1.90 21.61
C PRO A 632 20.69 -3.01 21.99
N PHE A 633 20.72 -3.32 23.28
CA PHE A 633 21.58 -4.33 23.89
C PHE A 633 20.81 -5.10 24.98
N GLU A 634 21.26 -6.31 25.33
CA GLU A 634 20.57 -7.17 26.32
C GLU A 634 21.07 -7.03 27.76
N SER A 635 22.34 -6.68 27.98
CA SER A 635 22.91 -6.61 29.35
C SER A 635 23.88 -5.46 29.54
N THR A 636 24.97 -5.42 28.79
CA THR A 636 25.97 -4.35 28.87
C THR A 636 25.96 -3.55 27.56
N PRO A 637 25.86 -2.21 27.59
CA PRO A 637 25.91 -1.43 26.37
C PRO A 637 27.23 -1.66 25.62
N PHE A 638 27.17 -2.19 24.40
CA PHE A 638 28.32 -2.26 23.49
C PHE A 638 28.53 -0.94 22.72
N VAL A 639 27.53 -0.05 22.76
CA VAL A 639 27.59 1.34 22.32
C VAL A 639 27.12 2.23 23.47
N THR A 640 27.93 3.24 23.83
CA THR A 640 27.56 4.27 24.82
C THR A 640 27.44 5.64 24.16
N ILE A 641 26.61 6.50 24.76
CA ILE A 641 26.25 7.82 24.27
C ILE A 641 26.82 8.87 25.22
N MET A 642 27.55 9.83 24.65
CA MET A 642 28.00 11.05 25.31
C MET A 642 27.19 12.22 24.81
N VAL A 643 26.76 13.12 25.68
CA VAL A 643 25.94 14.26 25.28
C VAL A 643 26.63 15.56 25.67
N ALA A 644 26.92 16.40 24.67
CA ALA A 644 27.37 17.77 24.86
C ALA A 644 26.24 18.73 24.50
N ARG A 645 25.72 19.43 25.51
CA ARG A 645 24.74 20.49 25.29
C ARG A 645 25.46 21.76 24.85
N VAL A 646 25.31 22.13 23.59
CA VAL A 646 26.01 23.26 22.95
C VAL A 646 25.10 24.44 22.60
N ALA A 647 23.79 24.24 22.60
CA ALA A 647 22.79 25.29 22.36
C ALA A 647 21.51 25.02 23.16
N ARG A 648 20.71 26.06 23.46
CA ARG A 648 19.41 25.85 24.12
C ARG A 648 18.36 25.34 23.13
N ASN A 649 18.42 25.83 21.91
CA ASN A 649 17.52 25.51 20.80
C ASN A 649 18.26 25.80 19.48
N THR A 650 17.65 25.42 18.35
CA THR A 650 18.28 25.56 17.03
C THR A 650 18.51 27.01 16.58
N ARG A 651 17.80 28.00 17.15
CA ARG A 651 17.98 29.43 16.80
C ARG A 651 19.21 30.04 17.47
N ASP A 652 19.60 29.50 18.63
CA ASP A 652 20.74 30.01 19.40
C ASP A 652 22.09 29.48 18.91
N LEU A 653 22.10 28.40 18.11
CA LEU A 653 23.30 27.76 17.54
C LEU A 653 24.32 28.77 16.98
N ALA A 654 23.84 29.78 16.24
CA ALA A 654 24.71 30.78 15.60
C ALA A 654 25.57 31.59 16.59
N LYS A 655 25.16 31.69 17.86
CA LYS A 655 25.88 32.40 18.92
C LYS A 655 26.78 31.50 19.75
N CYS A 656 26.73 30.18 19.52
CA CYS A 656 27.38 29.16 20.34
C CYS A 656 28.56 28.49 19.62
N GLN A 657 29.12 29.11 18.58
CA GLN A 657 30.17 28.53 17.74
C GLN A 657 31.44 28.17 18.53
N ASP A 658 31.85 29.03 19.46
CA ASP A 658 32.99 28.76 20.36
C ASP A 658 32.71 27.59 21.30
N LYS A 659 31.46 27.47 21.79
CA LYS A 659 31.04 26.34 22.64
C LYS A 659 31.02 25.02 21.89
N ILE A 660 30.69 25.04 20.61
CA ILE A 660 30.78 23.86 19.74
C ILE A 660 32.24 23.44 19.55
N ALA A 661 33.16 24.38 19.33
CA ALA A 661 34.58 24.06 19.23
C ALA A 661 35.13 23.44 20.54
N GLU A 662 34.80 24.04 21.69
CA GLU A 662 35.13 23.48 23.02
C GLU A 662 34.55 22.07 23.23
N ALA A 663 33.32 21.84 22.77
CA ALA A 663 32.63 20.55 22.88
C ALA A 663 33.23 19.47 21.99
N ILE A 664 33.66 19.80 20.76
CA ILE A 664 34.37 18.88 19.87
C ILE A 664 35.68 18.42 20.52
N GLN A 665 36.46 19.36 21.04
CA GLN A 665 37.69 19.03 21.74
C GLN A 665 37.45 18.20 23.01
N TRP A 666 36.35 18.47 23.73
CA TRP A 666 35.96 17.66 24.88
C TRP A 666 35.61 16.22 24.48
N ALA A 667 34.73 16.04 23.49
CA ALA A 667 34.35 14.71 23.00
C ALA A 667 35.58 13.89 22.57
N GLY A 668 36.51 14.52 21.83
CA GLY A 668 37.77 13.87 21.46
C GLY A 668 38.69 13.56 22.64
N ARG A 669 38.70 14.37 23.71
CA ARG A 669 39.50 14.10 24.94
C ARG A 669 38.93 12.96 25.76
N GLU A 670 37.61 12.81 25.81
CA GLU A 670 36.95 11.70 26.51
C GLU A 670 36.92 10.40 25.68
N GLY A 671 37.52 10.41 24.48
CA GLY A 671 37.66 9.23 23.63
C GLY A 671 36.38 8.85 22.89
N ALA A 672 35.64 9.83 22.36
CA ALA A 672 34.54 9.54 21.44
C ALA A 672 35.07 8.93 20.12
N ASP A 673 34.52 7.80 19.70
CA ASP A 673 34.80 7.19 18.39
C ASP A 673 34.06 7.92 17.27
N ILE A 674 32.84 8.39 17.57
CA ILE A 674 31.97 9.09 16.62
C ILE A 674 31.49 10.39 17.25
N ILE A 675 31.60 11.50 16.53
CA ILE A 675 31.06 12.82 16.89
C ILE A 675 29.95 13.16 15.88
N SER A 676 28.70 13.15 16.37
CA SER A 676 27.49 13.44 15.61
C SER A 676 27.05 14.89 15.82
N MET A 677 26.91 15.63 14.71
CA MET A 677 26.56 17.05 14.68
C MET A 677 25.33 17.27 13.80
N SER A 678 24.15 17.17 14.40
CA SER A 678 22.85 17.30 13.71
C SER A 678 22.42 18.76 13.45
N PHE A 679 23.39 19.63 13.14
CA PHE A 679 23.21 21.05 12.89
C PHE A 679 24.15 21.57 11.80
N GLY A 680 23.90 22.80 11.33
CA GLY A 680 24.75 23.44 10.33
C GLY A 680 24.68 24.95 10.32
N PHE A 681 25.73 25.56 9.78
CA PHE A 681 25.93 27.00 9.60
C PHE A 681 26.14 27.33 8.12
N PRO A 682 25.65 28.49 7.65
CA PRO A 682 25.91 28.92 6.29
C PRO A 682 27.40 29.26 6.06
N LYS A 683 28.08 29.81 7.08
CA LYS A 683 29.48 30.24 7.02
C LYS A 683 30.39 29.29 7.80
N THR A 684 31.60 29.12 7.30
CA THR A 684 32.65 28.34 7.97
C THR A 684 33.11 29.09 9.21
N HIS A 685 33.36 28.36 10.30
CA HIS A 685 33.91 28.91 11.54
C HIS A 685 35.29 28.33 11.81
N GLN A 686 36.31 29.19 11.93
CA GLN A 686 37.70 28.75 12.05
C GLN A 686 37.94 27.92 13.31
N GLY A 687 37.38 28.32 14.46
CA GLY A 687 37.54 27.56 15.71
C GLY A 687 36.96 26.15 15.65
N ILE A 688 35.82 25.97 14.96
CA ILE A 688 35.21 24.64 14.80
C ILE A 688 36.05 23.80 13.82
N SER A 689 36.50 24.39 12.72
CA SER A 689 37.36 23.69 11.75
C SER A 689 38.68 23.25 12.37
N GLN A 690 39.31 24.10 13.18
CA GLN A 690 40.51 23.75 13.93
C GLN A 690 40.25 22.64 14.95
N ALA A 691 39.14 22.70 15.69
CA ALA A 691 38.78 21.64 16.64
C ALA A 691 38.54 20.29 15.97
N ILE A 692 37.89 20.26 14.79
CA ILE A 692 37.71 19.04 13.99
C ILE A 692 39.07 18.48 13.58
N HIS A 693 39.95 19.32 13.02
CA HIS A 693 41.28 18.92 12.60
C HIS A 693 42.17 18.41 13.74
N GLU A 694 42.14 19.10 14.88
CA GLU A 694 42.91 18.70 16.07
C GLU A 694 42.47 17.37 16.66
N VAL A 695 41.20 16.98 16.53
CA VAL A 695 40.69 15.71 17.04
C VAL A 695 40.84 14.61 16.00
N SER A 696 40.61 14.89 14.72
CA SER A 696 40.78 13.93 13.62
C SER A 696 42.24 13.49 13.44
N SER A 697 43.20 14.37 13.73
CA SER A 697 44.64 14.10 13.54
C SER A 697 45.29 13.32 14.69
N ARG A 698 44.55 13.01 15.77
CA ARG A 698 45.08 12.26 16.92
C ARG A 698 45.10 10.76 16.63
N GLU A 699 46.03 10.06 17.29
CA GLU A 699 45.96 8.61 17.36
C GLU A 699 44.70 8.21 18.13
N GLY A 700 43.83 7.40 17.51
CA GLY A 700 42.48 7.15 18.04
C GLY A 700 41.54 8.36 17.92
N GLY A 701 41.72 9.21 16.90
CA GLY A 701 40.79 10.30 16.58
C GLY A 701 39.37 9.83 16.26
N ALA A 702 38.45 10.78 16.07
CA ALA A 702 37.03 10.51 15.92
C ALA A 702 36.55 10.57 14.45
N ILE A 703 35.48 9.83 14.17
CA ILE A 703 34.68 9.99 12.95
C ILE A 703 33.71 11.15 13.14
N PHE A 704 33.66 12.07 12.19
CA PHE A 704 32.73 13.21 12.24
C PHE A 704 31.58 13.01 11.28
N LEU A 705 30.34 13.08 11.79
CA LEU A 705 29.12 13.04 11.00
C LEU A 705 28.37 14.36 11.17
N ALA A 706 27.91 14.95 10.07
CA ALA A 706 27.10 16.16 10.16
C ALA A 706 25.98 16.24 9.12
N SER A 707 24.91 16.93 9.51
CA SER A 707 23.75 17.21 8.66
C SER A 707 24.15 18.09 7.47
N ALA A 708 23.85 17.64 6.25
CA ALA A 708 24.09 18.39 5.02
C ALA A 708 23.27 19.69 4.93
N GLY A 709 22.17 19.76 5.69
CA GLY A 709 21.21 20.86 5.72
C GLY A 709 19.90 20.55 5.00
N ASN A 710 18.90 21.39 5.26
CA ASN A 710 17.50 21.20 4.83
C ASN A 710 16.99 22.41 4.02
N SER A 711 17.83 22.96 3.13
CA SER A 711 17.41 24.05 2.23
C SER A 711 17.93 23.84 0.81
N ALA A 712 17.01 23.50 -0.11
CA ALA A 712 17.31 23.27 -1.54
C ALA A 712 17.88 24.49 -2.29
N ASP A 713 17.77 25.68 -1.70
CA ASP A 713 18.30 26.93 -2.26
C ASP A 713 19.74 27.22 -1.81
N HIS A 714 20.30 26.38 -0.93
CA HIS A 714 21.59 26.62 -0.30
C HIS A 714 22.51 25.41 -0.47
N ALA A 715 23.81 25.68 -0.64
CA ALA A 715 24.85 24.65 -0.59
C ALA A 715 24.92 24.00 0.80
N GLU A 716 25.61 22.87 0.88
CA GLU A 716 25.86 22.15 2.13
C GLU A 716 26.34 23.09 3.26
N THR A 717 25.75 22.89 4.43
CA THR A 717 26.09 23.67 5.62
C THR A 717 27.41 23.21 6.23
N PHE A 718 28.14 24.13 6.87
CA PHE A 718 29.29 23.79 7.71
C PHE A 718 28.78 23.32 9.09
N PRO A 719 29.26 22.22 9.69
CA PRO A 719 30.52 21.52 9.38
C PRO A 719 30.44 20.39 8.34
N ALA A 720 29.28 20.04 7.80
CA ALA A 720 29.15 18.92 6.85
C ALA A 720 30.06 19.03 5.61
N ARG A 721 30.24 20.24 5.07
CA ARG A 721 31.18 20.48 3.96
C ARG A 721 32.67 20.49 4.34
N HIS A 722 33.03 20.23 5.60
CA HIS A 722 34.43 20.19 6.01
C HIS A 722 35.08 18.88 5.52
N PRO A 723 36.31 18.89 4.96
CA PRO A 723 36.91 17.70 4.31
C PRO A 723 37.06 16.46 5.20
N GLU A 724 37.10 16.64 6.52
CA GLU A 724 37.23 15.55 7.50
C GLU A 724 35.89 15.09 8.08
N VAL A 725 34.77 15.65 7.59
CA VAL A 725 33.42 15.37 8.05
C VAL A 725 32.65 14.64 6.96
N ILE A 726 31.91 13.61 7.34
CA ILE A 726 31.00 12.91 6.45
C ILE A 726 29.68 13.68 6.43
N SER A 727 29.36 14.29 5.28
CA SER A 727 28.09 14.97 5.02
C SER A 727 26.97 13.96 4.82
N ILE A 728 25.90 14.07 5.62
CA ILE A 728 24.75 13.14 5.59
C ILE A 728 23.47 13.87 5.18
N TYR A 729 22.85 13.36 4.12
CA TYR A 729 21.59 13.83 3.55
C TYR A 729 20.39 13.00 4.03
N ALA A 730 19.19 13.56 3.90
CA ALA A 730 17.96 12.87 4.27
C ALA A 730 17.31 12.14 3.10
N THR A 731 16.95 10.89 3.32
CA THR A 731 16.01 10.15 2.46
C THR A 731 14.75 9.84 3.23
N ASN A 732 13.67 9.59 2.51
CA ASN A 732 12.54 8.87 3.09
C ASN A 732 12.91 7.41 3.37
N ARG A 733 11.98 6.70 4.01
CA ARG A 733 12.15 5.29 4.35
C ARG A 733 12.45 4.38 3.15
N TYR A 734 12.18 4.81 1.92
CA TYR A 734 12.41 4.05 0.68
C TYR A 734 13.74 4.39 -0.01
N GLY A 735 14.56 5.27 0.57
CA GLY A 735 15.82 5.71 -0.02
C GLY A 735 15.69 6.84 -1.05
N THR A 736 14.49 7.42 -1.21
CA THR A 736 14.32 8.62 -2.05
C THR A 736 14.77 9.85 -1.27
N PHE A 737 15.76 10.58 -1.78
CA PHE A 737 16.24 11.82 -1.16
C PHE A 737 15.13 12.88 -1.11
N LEU A 738 15.01 13.56 0.03
CA LEU A 738 14.00 14.59 0.25
C LEU A 738 14.26 15.84 -0.61
N GLU A 739 13.19 16.46 -1.12
CA GLU A 739 13.27 17.62 -2.04
C GLU A 739 13.96 18.83 -1.40
N PHE A 740 13.82 19.01 -0.08
CA PHE A 740 14.39 20.14 0.65
C PHE A 740 15.84 19.91 1.13
N ASN A 741 16.50 18.82 0.75
CA ASN A 741 17.94 18.68 1.02
C ASN A 741 18.74 19.82 0.38
N SER A 742 19.87 20.19 1.00
CA SER A 742 20.81 21.17 0.43
C SER A 742 21.29 20.82 -0.97
N GLN A 743 21.72 21.83 -1.73
CA GLN A 743 22.30 21.65 -3.06
C GLN A 743 23.54 20.77 -3.01
N ARG A 744 23.76 20.06 -4.11
CA ARG A 744 24.92 19.20 -4.30
C ARG A 744 26.20 20.03 -4.41
N PRO A 745 27.32 19.56 -3.86
CA PRO A 745 28.63 20.11 -4.18
C PRO A 745 28.93 20.04 -5.69
N ASN A 746 29.52 21.10 -6.25
CA ASN A 746 29.90 21.18 -7.67
C ASN A 746 31.20 20.43 -8.01
N ASP A 747 31.82 19.79 -7.02
CA ASP A 747 33.11 19.08 -7.14
C ASP A 747 32.95 17.59 -7.47
N GLY A 748 31.72 17.12 -7.68
CA GLY A 748 31.43 15.72 -7.96
C GLY A 748 31.54 14.81 -6.73
N ALA A 749 31.58 15.38 -5.51
CA ALA A 749 31.57 14.61 -4.28
C ALA A 749 30.35 13.70 -4.20
N ASN A 750 30.58 12.48 -3.71
CA ASN A 750 29.53 11.49 -3.60
C ASN A 750 28.63 11.81 -2.41
N ILE A 751 27.33 11.89 -2.70
CA ILE A 751 26.30 12.25 -1.75
C ILE A 751 25.84 11.01 -1.02
N LEU A 752 26.01 10.99 0.31
CA LEU A 752 25.50 9.94 1.17
C LEU A 752 24.24 10.41 1.88
N GLY A 753 23.19 9.58 1.88
CA GLY A 753 21.99 9.85 2.65
C GLY A 753 21.37 8.58 3.21
N THR A 754 20.58 8.73 4.27
CA THR A 754 19.84 7.62 4.87
C THR A 754 18.53 8.11 5.47
N PHE A 755 17.83 7.24 6.19
CA PHE A 755 16.55 7.45 6.85
C PHE A 755 16.49 8.77 7.64
N GLY A 756 15.93 9.81 6.99
CA GLY A 756 15.69 11.13 7.57
C GLY A 756 14.22 11.50 7.65
N ASP A 757 13.33 10.62 7.16
CA ASP A 757 11.88 10.74 7.23
C ASP A 757 11.25 9.36 7.50
N GLY A 758 10.05 9.35 8.08
CA GLY A 758 9.38 8.14 8.55
C GLY A 758 9.91 7.66 9.90
N ILE A 759 10.11 8.59 10.85
CA ILE A 759 10.36 8.25 12.27
C ILE A 759 9.23 7.32 12.75
N PRO A 760 9.55 6.23 13.48
CA PRO A 760 8.55 5.31 14.02
C PRO A 760 7.41 6.05 14.77
N PRO A 761 6.13 5.71 14.52
CA PRO A 761 4.99 6.43 15.07
C PRO A 761 4.94 6.50 16.61
N ASP A 762 5.44 5.49 17.29
CA ASP A 762 5.59 5.41 18.74
C ASP A 762 6.57 6.46 19.27
N ILE A 763 7.76 6.57 18.66
CA ILE A 763 8.74 7.61 18.99
C ILE A 763 8.15 8.99 18.70
N ALA A 764 7.51 9.16 17.53
CA ALA A 764 6.90 10.44 17.16
C ALA A 764 5.79 10.85 18.14
N ALA A 765 4.94 9.92 18.58
CA ALA A 765 3.88 10.19 19.55
C ALA A 765 4.42 10.54 20.94
N GLU A 766 5.49 9.88 21.38
CA GLU A 766 6.18 10.20 22.64
C GLU A 766 6.73 11.64 22.61
N PHE A 767 7.46 12.00 21.55
CA PHE A 767 8.04 13.33 21.39
C PHE A 767 6.99 14.42 21.16
N GLU A 768 5.89 14.15 20.45
CA GLU A 768 4.86 15.17 20.23
C GLU A 768 4.14 15.56 21.54
N ARG A 769 4.15 14.69 22.56
CA ARG A 769 3.61 15.02 23.88
C ARG A 769 4.49 16.02 24.65
N GLU A 770 5.80 15.83 24.62
CA GLU A 770 6.75 16.63 25.41
C GLU A 770 7.36 17.80 24.62
N TYR A 771 7.76 17.54 23.37
CA TYR A 771 8.48 18.45 22.48
C TYR A 771 7.80 18.57 21.12
N ARG A 772 6.65 19.26 21.09
CA ARG A 772 5.82 19.43 19.88
C ARG A 772 6.61 19.88 18.66
N GLY A 773 6.44 19.14 17.57
CA GLY A 773 7.00 19.50 16.27
C GLY A 773 8.52 19.34 16.16
N VAL A 774 9.17 18.59 17.05
CA VAL A 774 10.59 18.22 16.95
C VAL A 774 10.84 17.07 15.97
N CYS A 775 9.90 16.12 15.86
CA CYS A 775 9.98 14.97 14.93
C CYS A 775 9.70 15.38 13.47
N ARG A 776 10.51 16.28 12.92
CA ARG A 776 10.42 16.71 11.52
C ARG A 776 11.38 15.92 10.64
N PRO A 777 10.96 15.60 9.40
CA PRO A 777 11.84 15.08 8.38
C PRO A 777 13.07 15.98 8.17
N GLY A 778 14.27 15.39 8.09
CA GLY A 778 15.48 16.17 7.81
C GLY A 778 16.80 15.43 7.99
N SER A 779 17.87 16.07 7.52
CA SER A 779 19.23 15.50 7.54
C SER A 779 19.79 15.34 8.95
N SER A 780 19.26 16.06 9.95
CA SER A 780 19.52 15.84 11.37
C SER A 780 19.16 14.41 11.81
N VAL A 781 17.96 13.95 11.46
CA VAL A 781 17.49 12.57 11.75
C VAL A 781 18.40 11.56 11.07
N ALA A 782 18.70 11.76 9.78
CA ALA A 782 19.59 10.88 9.02
C ALA A 782 21.00 10.82 9.62
N THR A 783 21.52 11.92 10.16
CA THR A 783 22.84 11.99 10.81
C THR A 783 22.87 11.14 12.08
N ALA A 784 21.85 11.25 12.94
CA ALA A 784 21.74 10.42 14.15
C ALA A 784 21.60 8.92 13.82
N VAL A 785 20.78 8.58 12.82
CA VAL A 785 20.64 7.20 12.35
C VAL A 785 21.96 6.65 11.80
N THR A 786 22.69 7.46 11.03
CA THR A 786 24.03 7.09 10.52
C THR A 786 25.03 6.88 11.65
N ALA A 787 24.95 7.67 12.73
CA ALA A 787 25.79 7.48 13.91
C ALA A 787 25.55 6.11 14.56
N GLY A 788 24.28 5.68 14.68
CA GLY A 788 23.94 4.33 15.15
C GLY A 788 24.50 3.23 14.23
N MET A 789 24.32 3.37 12.90
CA MET A 789 24.87 2.41 11.92
C MET A 789 26.40 2.31 11.99
N ALA A 790 27.08 3.46 12.08
CA ALA A 790 28.53 3.52 12.18
C ALA A 790 29.03 2.91 13.48
N ALA A 791 28.32 3.13 14.60
CA ALA A 791 28.66 2.53 15.89
C ALA A 791 28.52 1.00 15.87
N THR A 792 27.43 0.47 15.32
CA THR A 792 27.25 -0.98 15.12
C THR A 792 28.36 -1.57 14.22
N MET A 793 28.75 -0.86 13.16
CA MET A 793 29.84 -1.28 12.27
C MET A 793 31.19 -1.31 13.01
N LEU A 794 31.54 -0.27 13.75
CA LEU A 794 32.77 -0.25 14.56
C LEU A 794 32.78 -1.37 15.60
N ALA A 795 31.65 -1.60 16.26
CA ALA A 795 31.54 -2.65 17.25
C ALA A 795 31.81 -4.02 16.62
N TYR A 796 31.21 -4.30 15.47
CA TYR A 796 31.47 -5.55 14.75
C TYR A 796 32.93 -5.65 14.30
N ILE A 797 33.53 -4.57 13.79
CA ILE A 797 34.94 -4.52 13.40
C ILE A 797 35.85 -4.85 14.59
N ALA A 798 35.54 -4.40 15.80
CA ALA A 798 36.29 -4.74 17.00
C ALA A 798 36.24 -6.24 17.34
N ALA A 799 35.17 -6.94 16.96
CA ALA A 799 35.02 -8.38 17.15
C ALA A 799 35.76 -9.23 16.08
N LEU A 800 35.95 -8.69 14.87
CA LEU A 800 36.49 -9.42 13.72
C LEU A 800 37.87 -10.09 13.98
N PRO A 801 38.85 -9.44 14.63
CA PRO A 801 40.14 -10.07 14.90
C PRO A 801 40.05 -11.33 15.77
N GLN A 802 39.08 -11.39 16.68
CA GLN A 802 38.86 -12.57 17.53
C GLN A 802 38.09 -13.66 16.78
N LEU A 803 37.08 -13.28 15.99
CA LEU A 803 36.31 -14.22 15.16
C LEU A 803 37.17 -14.90 14.08
N PHE A 804 38.14 -14.18 13.52
CA PHE A 804 38.97 -14.63 12.39
C PHE A 804 40.46 -14.60 12.71
N ALA A 805 40.85 -15.03 13.91
CA ALA A 805 42.24 -14.98 14.38
C ALA A 805 43.24 -15.64 13.42
N SER A 806 42.86 -16.71 12.72
CA SER A 806 43.69 -17.39 11.72
C SER A 806 43.88 -16.62 10.41
N SER A 807 42.93 -15.73 10.08
CA SER A 807 42.88 -15.00 8.81
C SER A 807 43.27 -13.52 8.97
N CYS A 808 43.44 -13.04 10.21
CA CYS A 808 43.74 -11.66 10.54
C CYS A 808 45.26 -11.44 10.62
N ASP A 809 45.89 -11.22 9.46
CA ASP A 809 47.31 -10.87 9.40
C ASP A 809 47.57 -9.39 9.76
N SER A 810 48.84 -9.01 9.93
CA SER A 810 49.22 -7.63 10.29
C SER A 810 48.70 -6.58 9.29
N LYS A 811 48.53 -6.95 8.01
CA LYS A 811 48.01 -6.07 6.96
C LYS A 811 46.51 -5.84 7.13
N THR A 812 45.77 -6.90 7.42
CA THR A 812 44.33 -6.84 7.67
C THR A 812 44.03 -6.04 8.93
N LEU A 813 44.79 -6.23 10.02
CA LEU A 813 44.69 -5.40 11.22
C LEU A 813 44.94 -3.92 10.93
N GLN A 814 45.94 -3.60 10.08
CA GLN A 814 46.20 -2.23 9.67
C GLN A 814 45.06 -1.63 8.83
N ALA A 815 44.43 -2.44 7.97
CA ALA A 815 43.25 -2.02 7.21
C ALA A 815 42.05 -1.75 8.14
N LEU A 816 41.74 -2.67 9.07
CA LEU A 816 40.64 -2.51 10.02
C LEU A 816 40.77 -1.23 10.87
N ARG A 817 41.99 -0.84 11.26
CA ARG A 817 42.24 0.43 11.99
C ARG A 817 41.77 1.67 11.22
N ARG A 818 41.71 1.63 9.88
CA ARG A 818 41.23 2.75 9.07
C ARG A 818 39.73 3.00 9.26
N ALA A 819 38.96 2.04 9.76
CA ALA A 819 37.54 2.22 10.06
C ALA A 819 37.29 3.35 11.08
N HIS A 820 38.25 3.63 11.96
CA HIS A 820 38.15 4.64 13.01
C HIS A 820 38.39 6.08 12.53
N CYS A 821 38.57 6.33 11.23
CA CYS A 821 38.63 7.68 10.67
C CYS A 821 37.49 7.94 9.68
N SER A 822 37.11 9.20 9.50
CA SER A 822 35.99 9.58 8.63
C SER A 822 36.10 9.01 7.21
N ARG A 823 37.29 8.97 6.62
CA ARG A 823 37.50 8.42 5.27
C ARG A 823 37.21 6.91 5.22
N GLY A 824 37.73 6.13 6.17
CA GLY A 824 37.48 4.69 6.20
C GLY A 824 36.02 4.37 6.50
N MET A 825 35.40 5.08 7.45
CA MET A 825 33.97 4.92 7.73
C MET A 825 33.11 5.31 6.52
N GLN A 826 33.44 6.39 5.81
CA GLN A 826 32.71 6.78 4.60
C GLN A 826 32.80 5.70 3.50
N ALA A 827 33.94 5.03 3.34
CA ALA A 827 34.06 3.88 2.44
C ALA A 827 33.19 2.68 2.87
N LEU A 828 33.07 2.42 4.18
CA LEU A 828 32.17 1.39 4.71
C LEU A 828 30.69 1.76 4.49
N LEU A 829 30.31 3.01 4.76
CA LEU A 829 28.96 3.52 4.51
C LEU A 829 28.60 3.43 3.02
N ARG A 830 29.55 3.75 2.11
CA ARG A 830 29.41 3.52 0.65
C ARG A 830 29.21 2.05 0.32
N GLY A 831 29.96 1.14 0.95
CA GLY A 831 29.81 -0.29 0.77
C GLY A 831 28.45 -0.83 1.22
N MET A 832 27.78 -0.13 2.14
CA MET A 832 26.41 -0.40 2.59
C MET A 832 25.34 0.38 1.80
N ALA A 833 25.72 1.16 0.79
CA ALA A 833 24.82 2.05 0.09
C ALA A 833 24.42 1.55 -1.30
N THR A 834 23.16 1.76 -1.67
CA THR A 834 22.67 1.58 -3.04
C THR A 834 22.82 2.89 -3.80
N LYS A 835 23.45 2.84 -4.97
CA LYS A 835 23.56 4.01 -5.86
C LYS A 835 22.21 4.27 -6.53
N SER A 836 21.75 5.51 -6.44
CA SER A 836 20.56 6.02 -7.11
C SER A 836 20.89 6.41 -8.56
N SER A 837 19.86 6.45 -9.40
CA SER A 837 19.93 6.80 -10.83
C SER A 837 20.58 8.15 -11.12
N ASP A 838 20.57 9.06 -10.15
CA ASP A 838 21.13 10.42 -10.19
C ASP A 838 22.52 10.54 -9.54
N GLY A 839 23.15 9.41 -9.20
CA GLY A 839 24.49 9.35 -8.64
C GLY A 839 24.58 9.50 -7.11
N ARG A 840 23.46 9.68 -6.39
CA ARG A 840 23.46 9.72 -4.91
C ARG A 840 23.46 8.33 -4.30
N PHE A 841 23.96 8.16 -3.09
CA PHE A 841 24.11 6.87 -2.41
C PHE A 841 23.21 6.80 -1.18
N PHE A 842 22.23 5.90 -1.21
CA PHE A 842 21.35 5.64 -0.08
C PHE A 842 21.94 4.54 0.80
N ILE A 843 22.38 4.89 2.00
CA ILE A 843 22.92 3.95 2.98
C ILE A 843 21.77 3.09 3.51
N ASN A 844 21.80 1.80 3.15
CA ASN A 844 20.85 0.79 3.62
C ASN A 844 21.61 -0.49 4.02
N PRO A 845 21.96 -0.63 5.31
CA PRO A 845 22.82 -1.70 5.79
C PRO A 845 22.19 -3.10 5.62
N VAL A 846 20.88 -3.20 5.46
CA VAL A 846 20.13 -4.46 5.28
C VAL A 846 20.82 -5.51 4.40
N HIS A 847 21.29 -5.14 3.20
CA HIS A 847 21.87 -6.11 2.28
C HIS A 847 23.23 -6.60 2.74
N PHE A 848 24.03 -5.69 3.29
CA PHE A 848 25.35 -6.00 3.83
C PHE A 848 25.26 -6.96 5.02
N TRP A 849 24.24 -6.79 5.88
CA TRP A 849 24.07 -7.56 7.11
C TRP A 849 23.17 -8.79 6.97
N GLY A 850 22.57 -9.01 5.80
CA GLY A 850 21.63 -10.10 5.53
C GLY A 850 22.14 -11.48 5.96
N VAL A 851 21.22 -12.31 6.48
CA VAL A 851 21.49 -13.62 7.12
C VAL A 851 22.23 -14.60 6.21
N SER A 852 22.13 -14.43 4.88
CA SER A 852 22.78 -15.28 3.89
C SER A 852 24.27 -14.99 3.68
N TYR A 853 24.81 -13.90 4.24
CA TYR A 853 26.23 -13.56 4.15
C TYR A 853 26.99 -14.10 5.36
N PRO A 854 27.87 -15.11 5.20
CA PRO A 854 28.71 -15.61 6.29
C PRO A 854 29.54 -14.47 6.89
N ASN A 855 29.83 -14.54 8.21
CA ASN A 855 30.70 -13.57 8.88
C ASN A 855 32.06 -13.42 8.17
N GLU A 856 32.57 -14.49 7.56
CA GLU A 856 33.82 -14.49 6.80
C GLU A 856 33.71 -13.64 5.52
N ALA A 857 32.57 -13.71 4.81
CA ALA A 857 32.33 -12.88 3.64
C ALA A 857 32.24 -11.40 4.01
N LYS A 858 31.58 -11.08 5.14
CA LYS A 858 31.53 -9.71 5.68
C LYS A 858 32.92 -9.21 6.08
N PHE A 859 33.71 -10.06 6.74
CA PHE A 859 35.11 -9.76 7.08
C PHE A 859 35.95 -9.41 5.84
N HIS A 860 35.86 -10.21 4.78
CA HIS A 860 36.57 -9.93 3.53
C HIS A 860 36.08 -8.66 2.84
N ALA A 861 34.77 -8.41 2.81
CA ALA A 861 34.19 -7.20 2.24
C ALA A 861 34.66 -5.94 2.98
N ILE A 862 34.64 -5.94 4.33
CA ILE A 862 35.13 -4.85 5.17
C ILE A 862 36.62 -4.62 4.92
N SER A 863 37.42 -5.69 4.97
CA SER A 863 38.86 -5.62 4.76
C SER A 863 39.21 -5.05 3.38
N HIS A 864 38.47 -5.46 2.34
CA HIS A 864 38.64 -4.94 0.99
C HIS A 864 38.30 -3.45 0.88
N LEU A 865 37.16 -3.02 1.44
CA LEU A 865 36.74 -1.61 1.45
C LEU A 865 37.78 -0.72 2.15
N LEU A 866 38.39 -1.21 3.23
CA LEU A 866 39.38 -0.47 4.01
C LEU A 866 40.80 -0.55 3.44
N TRP A 867 41.09 -1.53 2.59
CA TRP A 867 42.38 -1.65 1.92
C TRP A 867 42.61 -0.52 0.91
N ASP A 868 41.58 -0.20 0.13
CA ASP A 868 41.61 0.80 -0.94
C ASP A 868 40.50 1.85 -0.74
N VAL A 869 40.64 2.64 0.33
CA VAL A 869 39.67 3.70 0.69
C VAL A 869 39.55 4.74 -0.43
N ASP A 870 40.65 5.03 -1.14
CA ASP A 870 40.71 6.06 -2.18
C ASP A 870 39.81 5.71 -3.39
N ARG A 871 39.64 4.43 -3.72
CA ARG A 871 38.71 3.98 -4.76
C ARG A 871 37.24 4.35 -4.47
N TYR A 872 36.90 4.54 -3.19
CA TYR A 872 35.55 4.82 -2.74
C TYR A 872 35.36 6.27 -2.27
N MET A 873 36.33 7.14 -2.53
CA MET A 873 36.23 8.59 -2.33
C MET A 873 35.80 9.23 -3.64
#